data_AF-K6UNH3-F1
#
_entry.id   AF-K6UNH3-F1
#
_cell.length_a   1.000
_cell.length_b   1.000
_cell.length_c   1.000
_cell.angle_alpha   90.00
_cell.angle_beta   90.00
_cell.angle_gamma   90.00
#
_symmetry.space_group_name_H-M   'P 1'
#
loop_
_entity.id
_entity.type
_entity.pdbx_description
1 polymer ?
#
loop_
_entity_poly.entity_id
_entity_poly.type
_entity_poly.pdbx_seq_one_letter_code
_entity_poly.pdbx_strand_id
1 'polypeptide(L)'
;MKYKKELYDFLEYYEYKKYMIDNKQHSPTECCKYIWNAFEIYKIMHSDFNSYYSGYYDKEIEKFKNVFANVKKELDYIEEKCDNNNLDLVFDKTKNVIRLIKENETKEVEFLEKGSSLFNFYLELDDYYAKGSTVSCGTSDDKYFMQNLDFCKIWHSIQEILRNWNRINLRFMNFTYNKKCDYLNYWLYDKVKDNNDTRNIIPFLYEIRNLFTGKGYCNSKRYEFLVEQLENKKILHDFVEYYDFIKGKLIILENTGRESYCKYMKVFFDLYKDMEQNKSLSQGYKDEINYFKAKFTENIDELNFINSKCPGKCLNYIFSDKYKIFCGSKEGQNIGDLSDGAESCITENNFIPHYGSNEKDYIPNDSDLDKAYKLLDEDDTNVYYKQYCTKLKSFECQHKGVRNICHKLVKNLMHLSEMPINTKRDERCYLLKHWLYRELRKIYSSNFNDVSREPVITILKEVFFYINNKYLSESPCYIFFDDTMNKWKEDKELHDYFQIYKDIYNKISTIPSEKTNYCKYVSHIYGLYKKYIKNCCEYYYNGNHYNDNCSDYFNCDKKYDPNNLLIKLDCSSKLSDEESQKIYNVATIDRLVKLITEKSQEQSKLLSKLITEKSQIQPELLDKSVTVKPHEQSELIFKDKIVLITSKNLFSALFNDPFYVAILGCFGLLGIFFIFFCFYKVNRYCFYKINTLCTI
;
A
#
# COMPACT_ATOMS: atom_id res chain seq x y z
N MET A 1 -13.26 -26.65 -0.81
CA MET A 1 -13.85 -27.94 -1.24
C MET A 1 -13.97 -28.09 -2.76
N LYS A 2 -14.50 -27.11 -3.50
CA LYS A 2 -14.72 -27.20 -4.96
C LYS A 2 -13.48 -27.67 -5.75
N TYR A 3 -12.34 -26.98 -5.62
CA TYR A 3 -11.10 -27.32 -6.32
C TYR A 3 -10.49 -28.68 -5.93
N LYS A 4 -10.69 -29.12 -4.67
CA LYS A 4 -10.18 -30.40 -4.17
C LYS A 4 -10.77 -31.56 -4.95
N LYS A 5 -12.10 -31.57 -5.02
CA LYS A 5 -12.87 -32.60 -5.71
C LYS A 5 -12.60 -32.56 -7.22
N GLU A 6 -12.60 -31.38 -7.82
CA GLU A 6 -12.39 -31.21 -9.26
C GLU A 6 -11.02 -31.73 -9.72
N LEU A 7 -9.94 -31.44 -8.98
CA LEU A 7 -8.62 -31.98 -9.32
C LEU A 7 -8.52 -33.48 -9.05
N TYR A 8 -9.07 -33.97 -7.93
CA TYR A 8 -9.02 -35.39 -7.61
C TYR A 8 -9.77 -36.24 -8.63
N ASP A 9 -10.97 -35.80 -9.03
CA ASP A 9 -11.80 -36.44 -10.05
C ASP A 9 -11.06 -36.40 -11.40
N PHE A 10 -10.47 -35.27 -11.78
CA PHE A 10 -9.65 -35.19 -13.00
C PHE A 10 -8.53 -36.23 -13.02
N LEU A 11 -7.77 -36.33 -11.92
CA LEU A 11 -6.63 -37.24 -11.82
C LEU A 11 -7.06 -38.71 -11.84
N GLU A 12 -8.25 -39.04 -11.32
CA GLU A 12 -8.82 -40.39 -11.39
C GLU A 12 -9.20 -40.77 -12.83
N TYR A 13 -9.74 -39.82 -13.59
CA TYR A 13 -10.25 -40.07 -14.94
C TYR A 13 -9.27 -39.69 -16.06
N TYR A 14 -8.05 -39.27 -15.75
CA TYR A 14 -7.09 -38.77 -16.74
C TYR A 14 -6.80 -39.80 -17.85
N GLU A 15 -6.49 -41.04 -17.49
CA GLU A 15 -6.25 -42.11 -18.47
C GLU A 15 -7.49 -42.45 -19.30
N TYR A 16 -8.68 -42.41 -18.69
CA TYR A 16 -9.93 -42.57 -19.43
C TYR A 16 -10.13 -41.43 -20.44
N LYS A 17 -9.79 -40.19 -20.08
CA LYS A 17 -9.87 -39.05 -21.01
C LYS A 17 -8.90 -39.19 -22.18
N LYS A 18 -7.69 -39.70 -21.96
CA LYS A 18 -6.73 -40.04 -23.04
C LYS A 18 -7.33 -41.07 -23.99
N TYR A 19 -7.91 -42.14 -23.43
CA TYR A 19 -8.63 -43.14 -24.22
C TYR A 19 -9.78 -42.54 -25.06
N MET A 20 -10.54 -41.58 -24.51
CA MET A 20 -11.62 -40.90 -25.26
C MET A 20 -11.10 -40.04 -26.42
N ILE A 21 -9.97 -39.35 -26.21
CA ILE A 21 -9.29 -38.55 -27.24
C ILE A 21 -8.82 -39.46 -28.38
N ASP A 22 -8.15 -40.56 -28.04
CA ASP A 22 -7.57 -41.47 -29.03
C ASP A 22 -8.66 -42.17 -29.88
N ASN A 23 -9.83 -42.43 -29.29
CA ASN A 23 -10.96 -43.08 -29.97
C ASN A 23 -11.97 -42.11 -30.61
N LYS A 24 -11.70 -40.80 -30.63
CA LYS A 24 -12.57 -39.75 -31.22
C LYS A 24 -14.02 -39.78 -30.72
N GLN A 25 -14.26 -40.26 -29.49
CA GLN A 25 -15.61 -40.36 -28.93
C GLN A 25 -16.16 -38.99 -28.48
N HIS A 26 -15.29 -38.00 -28.24
CA HIS A 26 -15.63 -36.61 -27.97
C HIS A 26 -14.79 -35.66 -28.82
N SER A 27 -15.19 -34.38 -28.88
CA SER A 27 -14.37 -33.34 -29.50
C SER A 27 -13.03 -33.22 -28.75
N PRO A 28 -11.88 -33.40 -29.41
CA PRO A 28 -10.56 -33.25 -28.79
C PRO A 28 -10.43 -31.91 -28.05
N THR A 29 -11.03 -30.85 -28.61
CA THR A 29 -11.08 -29.50 -28.03
C THR A 29 -11.69 -29.47 -26.63
N GLU A 30 -12.73 -30.27 -26.37
CA GLU A 30 -13.44 -30.28 -25.09
C GLU A 30 -12.67 -31.07 -24.02
N CYS A 31 -12.07 -32.19 -24.41
CA CYS A 31 -11.16 -32.95 -23.55
C CYS A 31 -9.90 -32.13 -23.19
N CYS A 32 -9.32 -31.41 -24.16
CA CYS A 32 -8.17 -30.55 -23.92
C CYS A 32 -8.51 -29.39 -22.96
N LYS A 33 -9.68 -28.74 -23.12
CA LYS A 33 -10.16 -27.72 -22.16
C LYS A 33 -10.27 -28.27 -20.74
N TYR A 34 -10.69 -29.53 -20.59
CA TYR A 34 -10.79 -30.18 -19.28
C TYR A 34 -9.42 -30.42 -18.64
N ILE A 35 -8.43 -30.87 -19.43
CA ILE A 35 -7.02 -31.00 -18.99
C ILE A 35 -6.47 -29.63 -18.56
N TRP A 36 -6.76 -28.58 -19.32
CA TRP A 36 -6.30 -27.22 -19.01
C TRP A 36 -6.90 -26.65 -17.74
N ASN A 37 -8.19 -26.86 -17.52
CA ASN A 37 -8.82 -26.46 -16.26
C ASN A 37 -8.17 -27.16 -15.06
N ALA A 38 -7.80 -28.44 -15.19
CA ALA A 38 -7.12 -29.15 -14.11
C ALA A 38 -5.72 -28.59 -13.82
N PHE A 39 -4.97 -28.17 -14.84
CA PHE A 39 -3.66 -27.52 -14.67
C PHE A 39 -3.76 -26.13 -14.03
N GLU A 40 -4.77 -25.34 -14.37
CA GLU A 40 -5.06 -24.08 -13.67
C GLU A 40 -5.48 -24.32 -12.22
N ILE A 41 -6.30 -25.34 -11.96
CA ILE A 41 -6.69 -25.71 -10.60
C ILE A 41 -5.46 -26.15 -9.78
N TYR A 42 -4.59 -26.99 -10.35
CA TYR A 42 -3.34 -27.42 -9.72
C TYR A 42 -2.45 -26.22 -9.36
N LYS A 43 -2.30 -25.26 -10.29
CA LYS A 43 -1.58 -24.00 -10.07
C LYS A 43 -2.22 -23.14 -8.98
N ILE A 44 -3.55 -22.99 -8.98
CA ILE A 44 -4.28 -22.26 -7.94
C ILE A 44 -4.03 -22.90 -6.57
N MET A 45 -4.12 -24.23 -6.46
CA MET A 45 -3.85 -24.98 -5.23
C MET A 45 -2.40 -24.85 -4.76
N HIS A 46 -1.43 -24.77 -5.67
CA HIS A 46 -0.02 -24.49 -5.34
C HIS A 46 0.26 -23.01 -5.03
N SER A 47 -0.66 -22.10 -5.36
CA SER A 47 -0.52 -20.66 -5.12
C SER A 47 -1.23 -20.17 -3.85
N ASP A 48 -2.11 -20.98 -3.25
CA ASP A 48 -2.85 -20.64 -2.03
C ASP A 48 -2.03 -20.98 -0.77
N PHE A 49 -1.36 -19.95 -0.25
CA PHE A 49 -0.51 -19.99 0.94
C PHE A 49 -1.21 -20.61 2.16
N ASN A 50 -2.48 -20.29 2.43
CA ASN A 50 -3.16 -20.77 3.63
C ASN A 50 -3.59 -22.24 3.51
N SER A 51 -3.91 -22.68 2.29
CA SER A 51 -4.35 -24.05 2.03
C SER A 51 -3.19 -25.05 2.01
N TYR A 52 -1.99 -24.65 1.55
CA TYR A 52 -0.80 -25.51 1.52
C TYR A 52 -0.35 -25.93 2.92
N TYR A 53 -0.23 -25.00 3.86
CA TYR A 53 0.21 -25.31 5.24
C TYR A 53 -0.81 -26.08 6.08
N SER A 54 -2.09 -26.04 5.69
CA SER A 54 -3.13 -26.79 6.40
C SER A 54 -3.14 -28.29 6.06
N GLY A 55 -2.30 -28.74 5.12
CA GLY A 55 -2.33 -30.11 4.58
C GLY A 55 -3.59 -30.41 3.77
N TYR A 56 -4.37 -29.38 3.42
CA TYR A 56 -5.72 -29.53 2.90
C TYR A 56 -5.76 -30.16 1.50
N TYR A 57 -4.68 -30.05 0.73
CA TYR A 57 -4.56 -30.52 -0.65
C TYR A 57 -3.48 -31.59 -0.89
N ASP A 58 -2.78 -32.04 0.17
CA ASP A 58 -1.57 -32.87 0.03
C ASP A 58 -1.81 -34.15 -0.76
N LYS A 59 -2.96 -34.81 -0.55
CA LYS A 59 -3.33 -36.04 -1.27
C LYS A 59 -3.50 -35.79 -2.77
N GLU A 60 -4.12 -34.69 -3.14
CA GLU A 60 -4.34 -34.31 -4.54
C GLU A 60 -3.02 -33.94 -5.22
N ILE A 61 -2.12 -33.26 -4.50
CA ILE A 61 -0.79 -32.86 -4.99
C ILE A 61 0.10 -34.08 -5.22
N GLU A 62 0.15 -35.00 -4.25
CA GLU A 62 0.90 -36.25 -4.37
C GLU A 62 0.37 -37.10 -5.53
N LYS A 63 -0.96 -37.23 -5.63
CA LYS A 63 -1.60 -37.94 -6.75
C LYS A 63 -1.27 -37.28 -8.10
N PHE A 64 -1.24 -35.96 -8.17
CA PHE A 64 -0.85 -35.24 -9.39
C PHE A 64 0.59 -35.59 -9.80
N LYS A 65 1.54 -35.54 -8.85
CA LYS A 65 2.94 -35.91 -9.11
C LYS A 65 3.07 -37.35 -9.60
N ASN A 66 2.27 -38.26 -9.05
CA ASN A 66 2.27 -39.67 -9.46
C ASN A 66 1.72 -39.87 -10.87
N VAL A 67 0.60 -39.21 -11.22
CA VAL A 67 0.00 -39.28 -12.57
C VAL A 67 0.96 -38.70 -13.62
N PHE A 68 1.63 -37.59 -13.31
CA PHE A 68 2.56 -36.91 -14.22
C PHE A 68 4.02 -37.23 -13.94
N ALA A 69 4.33 -38.40 -13.36
CA ALA A 69 5.69 -38.78 -12.99
C ALA A 69 6.63 -38.88 -14.22
N ASN A 70 6.11 -39.27 -15.38
CA ASN A 70 6.85 -39.29 -16.64
C ASN A 70 6.48 -38.06 -17.49
N VAL A 71 6.97 -36.89 -17.06
CA VAL A 71 6.63 -35.59 -17.63
C VAL A 71 6.88 -35.53 -19.13
N LYS A 72 8.00 -36.07 -19.61
CA LYS A 72 8.34 -36.05 -21.04
C LYS A 72 7.26 -36.73 -21.89
N LYS A 73 6.88 -37.96 -21.51
CA LYS A 73 5.87 -38.73 -22.23
C LYS A 73 4.51 -38.02 -22.25
N GLU A 74 4.13 -37.44 -21.12
CA GLU A 74 2.84 -36.73 -21.01
C GLU A 74 2.84 -35.41 -21.77
N LEU A 75 3.95 -34.67 -21.77
CA LEU A 75 4.11 -33.48 -22.61
C LEU A 75 3.98 -33.81 -24.09
N ASP A 76 4.75 -34.80 -24.57
CA ASP A 76 4.72 -35.23 -25.98
C ASP A 76 3.30 -35.62 -26.41
N TYR A 77 2.58 -36.38 -25.57
CA TYR A 77 1.20 -36.79 -25.83
C TYR A 77 0.23 -35.61 -25.92
N ILE A 78 0.27 -34.72 -24.93
CA ILE A 78 -0.68 -33.60 -24.88
C ILE A 78 -0.40 -32.60 -26.02
N GLU A 79 0.87 -32.34 -26.34
CA GLU A 79 1.25 -31.47 -27.46
C GLU A 79 0.83 -32.03 -28.82
N GLU A 80 0.82 -33.35 -28.98
CA GLU A 80 0.35 -34.00 -30.21
C GLU A 80 -1.18 -33.90 -30.36
N LYS A 81 -1.94 -33.96 -29.25
CA LYS A 81 -3.40 -34.10 -29.29
C LYS A 81 -4.18 -32.81 -29.03
N CYS A 82 -3.56 -31.79 -28.43
CA CYS A 82 -4.21 -30.55 -28.01
C CYS A 82 -3.56 -29.31 -28.62
N ASP A 83 -4.34 -28.49 -29.32
CA ASP A 83 -3.92 -27.16 -29.82
C ASP A 83 -4.18 -26.07 -28.76
N ASN A 84 -3.32 -25.03 -28.72
CA ASN A 84 -3.19 -23.99 -27.68
C ASN A 84 -2.65 -24.48 -26.32
N ASN A 85 -1.31 -24.43 -26.19
CA ASN A 85 -0.59 -25.02 -25.07
C ASN A 85 -0.20 -23.98 -24.00
N ASN A 86 -0.89 -24.03 -22.86
CA ASN A 86 -0.45 -23.40 -21.61
C ASN A 86 0.32 -24.42 -20.72
N LEU A 87 1.01 -25.38 -21.34
CA LEU A 87 1.79 -26.41 -20.63
C LEU A 87 2.93 -25.82 -19.79
N ASP A 88 3.43 -24.66 -20.20
CA ASP A 88 4.41 -23.90 -19.42
C ASP A 88 3.86 -23.48 -18.05
N LEU A 89 2.54 -23.51 -17.80
CA LEU A 89 2.01 -23.23 -16.47
C LEU A 89 2.47 -24.24 -15.42
N VAL A 90 2.63 -25.51 -15.80
CA VAL A 90 2.83 -26.64 -14.88
C VAL A 90 4.13 -27.39 -15.14
N PHE A 91 4.70 -27.30 -16.34
CA PHE A 91 5.90 -28.06 -16.72
C PHE A 91 7.03 -27.15 -17.24
N ASP A 92 8.27 -27.56 -16.98
CA ASP A 92 9.45 -27.05 -17.69
C ASP A 92 9.76 -28.00 -18.85
N LYS A 93 9.39 -27.58 -20.06
CA LYS A 93 9.58 -28.36 -21.29
C LYS A 93 11.05 -28.64 -21.62
N THR A 94 11.96 -27.77 -21.18
CA THR A 94 13.40 -27.94 -21.45
C THR A 94 13.98 -29.03 -20.56
N LYS A 95 13.49 -29.11 -19.32
CA LYS A 95 14.02 -30.02 -18.30
C LYS A 95 13.18 -31.29 -18.13
N ASN A 96 12.00 -31.38 -18.74
CA ASN A 96 11.03 -32.46 -18.57
C ASN A 96 10.69 -32.73 -17.09
N VAL A 97 10.42 -31.66 -16.35
CA VAL A 97 10.01 -31.73 -14.93
C VAL A 97 8.75 -30.92 -14.70
N ILE A 98 7.97 -31.28 -13.68
CA ILE A 98 6.91 -30.42 -13.14
C ILE A 98 7.61 -29.16 -12.60
N ARG A 99 7.04 -27.96 -12.77
CA ARG A 99 7.66 -26.64 -12.50
C ARG A 99 8.03 -26.34 -11.03
N LEU A 100 8.28 -27.35 -10.22
CA LEU A 100 9.00 -27.24 -8.96
C LEU A 100 10.50 -27.14 -9.26
N ILE A 101 10.98 -25.89 -9.32
CA ILE A 101 12.32 -25.40 -8.90
C ILE A 101 13.57 -26.04 -9.57
N LYS A 102 14.44 -25.16 -10.08
CA LYS A 102 15.56 -25.44 -11.00
C LYS A 102 16.71 -26.21 -10.32
N GLU A 103 16.66 -27.54 -10.26
CA GLU A 103 17.76 -28.36 -9.68
C GLU A 103 18.97 -28.61 -10.60
N ASN A 104 18.84 -28.49 -11.93
CA ASN A 104 19.86 -29.07 -12.84
C ASN A 104 20.97 -28.12 -13.36
N GLU A 105 20.97 -26.82 -13.04
CA GLU A 105 21.99 -25.86 -13.54
C GLU A 105 23.06 -25.49 -12.50
N THR A 106 22.94 -25.94 -11.25
CA THR A 106 23.83 -25.58 -10.13
C THR A 106 25.03 -26.52 -9.92
N LYS A 107 25.12 -27.67 -10.60
CA LYS A 107 26.26 -28.59 -10.41
C LYS A 107 27.57 -28.14 -11.08
N GLU A 108 27.52 -27.33 -12.14
CA GLU A 108 28.73 -26.73 -12.75
C GLU A 108 29.31 -25.55 -11.93
N VAL A 109 28.56 -25.08 -10.94
CA VAL A 109 28.79 -23.82 -10.19
C VAL A 109 29.79 -23.98 -9.04
N GLU A 110 29.79 -25.12 -8.36
CA GLU A 110 30.60 -25.41 -7.16
C GLU A 110 32.12 -25.19 -7.38
N PHE A 111 32.58 -25.26 -8.63
CA PHE A 111 33.99 -25.12 -8.97
C PHE A 111 34.48 -23.66 -8.95
N LEU A 112 33.60 -22.67 -9.09
CA LEU A 112 33.96 -21.25 -9.28
C LEU A 112 34.08 -20.44 -7.98
N GLU A 113 33.66 -21.01 -6.85
CA GLU A 113 33.38 -20.26 -5.61
C GLU A 113 34.45 -20.42 -4.51
N LYS A 114 35.44 -21.29 -4.75
CA LYS A 114 36.54 -21.57 -3.80
C LYS A 114 37.34 -20.29 -3.51
N GLY A 115 37.24 -19.82 -2.27
CA GLY A 115 38.00 -18.68 -1.75
C GLY A 115 37.16 -17.46 -1.37
N SER A 116 35.85 -17.47 -1.58
CA SER A 116 34.98 -16.41 -1.07
C SER A 116 34.85 -16.47 0.46
N SER A 117 34.48 -15.34 1.07
CA SER A 117 34.37 -15.24 2.52
C SER A 117 33.16 -16.04 3.06
N LEU A 118 32.07 -16.12 2.28
CA LEU A 118 30.91 -16.97 2.58
C LEU A 118 31.25 -18.46 2.47
N PHE A 119 31.97 -18.87 1.41
CA PHE A 119 32.41 -20.26 1.24
C PHE A 119 33.25 -20.74 2.42
N ASN A 120 34.20 -19.91 2.88
CA ASN A 120 35.02 -20.23 4.05
C ASN A 120 34.18 -20.35 5.33
N PHE A 121 33.10 -19.57 5.47
CA PHE A 121 32.19 -19.68 6.60
C PHE A 121 31.41 -21.00 6.56
N TYR A 122 30.88 -21.38 5.40
CA TYR A 122 30.21 -22.68 5.22
C TYR A 122 31.15 -23.85 5.48
N LEU A 123 32.39 -23.81 4.99
CA LEU A 123 33.39 -24.85 5.29
C LEU A 123 33.64 -25.00 6.79
N GLU A 124 33.70 -23.89 7.54
CA GLU A 124 33.84 -23.97 9.01
C GLU A 124 32.63 -24.65 9.64
N LEU A 125 31.40 -24.39 9.18
CA LEU A 125 30.21 -25.08 9.67
C LEU A 125 30.21 -26.57 9.29
N ASP A 126 30.60 -26.88 8.06
CA ASP A 126 30.67 -28.25 7.55
C ASP A 126 31.71 -29.11 8.30
N ASP A 127 32.82 -28.50 8.76
CA ASP A 127 33.83 -29.17 9.60
C ASP A 127 33.24 -29.68 10.94
N TYR A 128 32.23 -28.99 11.50
CA TYR A 128 31.52 -29.47 12.69
C TYR A 128 30.38 -30.42 12.31
N TYR A 129 29.75 -30.23 11.16
CA TYR A 129 28.73 -31.13 10.63
C TYR A 129 29.28 -32.55 10.40
N ALA A 130 30.48 -32.67 9.80
CA ALA A 130 31.14 -33.95 9.58
C ALA A 130 31.57 -34.68 10.87
N LYS A 131 31.67 -33.96 11.99
CA LYS A 131 32.04 -34.51 13.31
C LYS A 131 30.83 -34.95 14.15
N GLY A 132 29.61 -34.71 13.68
CA GLY A 132 28.38 -35.22 14.28
C GLY A 132 28.33 -36.76 14.19
N SER A 133 28.68 -37.43 15.29
CA SER A 133 28.70 -38.89 15.37
C SER A 133 27.33 -39.53 15.07
N THR A 134 27.36 -40.76 14.56
CA THR A 134 26.27 -41.73 14.35
C THR A 134 25.52 -42.17 15.62
N VAL A 135 25.44 -41.32 16.64
CA VAL A 135 24.84 -41.64 17.94
C VAL A 135 23.32 -41.61 17.81
N SER A 136 22.66 -42.62 18.36
CA SER A 136 21.20 -42.65 18.41
C SER A 136 20.71 -41.43 19.17
N CYS A 137 19.81 -40.68 18.56
CA CYS A 137 19.00 -39.67 19.21
C CYS A 137 18.38 -40.35 20.42
N GLY A 138 18.73 -39.94 21.64
CA GLY A 138 18.21 -40.60 22.84
C GLY A 138 16.68 -40.74 22.79
N THR A 139 16.13 -41.68 23.55
CA THR A 139 14.69 -41.95 23.68
C THR A 139 13.96 -40.86 24.49
N SER A 140 14.22 -39.60 24.18
CA SER A 140 13.46 -38.47 24.72
C SER A 140 12.20 -38.34 23.89
N ASP A 141 11.10 -38.93 24.37
CA ASP A 141 9.78 -38.95 23.73
C ASP A 141 9.19 -37.55 23.45
N ASP A 142 9.82 -36.48 23.93
CA ASP A 142 9.27 -35.12 23.96
C ASP A 142 9.45 -34.28 22.67
N LYS A 143 10.25 -34.71 21.68
CA LYS A 143 10.47 -33.90 20.45
C LYS A 143 10.40 -34.73 19.17
N TYR A 144 9.41 -34.43 18.32
CA TYR A 144 9.11 -35.15 17.07
C TYR A 144 10.33 -35.32 16.14
N PHE A 145 11.20 -34.31 16.05
CA PHE A 145 12.35 -34.34 15.14
C PHE A 145 13.49 -35.25 15.62
N MET A 146 13.48 -35.70 16.87
CA MET A 146 14.46 -36.69 17.38
C MET A 146 14.18 -38.11 16.87
N GLN A 147 12.97 -38.36 16.33
CA GLN A 147 12.60 -39.64 15.75
C GLN A 147 12.97 -39.74 14.27
N ASN A 148 13.24 -38.61 13.61
CA ASN A 148 13.74 -38.55 12.24
C ASN A 148 15.28 -38.55 12.24
N LEU A 149 15.88 -39.58 11.65
CA LEU A 149 17.33 -39.77 11.64
C LEU A 149 18.09 -38.58 11.02
N ASP A 150 17.52 -37.93 10.01
CA ASP A 150 18.19 -36.83 9.31
C ASP A 150 18.09 -35.53 10.10
N PHE A 151 16.93 -35.19 10.66
CA PHE A 151 16.83 -34.05 11.59
C PHE A 151 17.70 -34.23 12.82
N CYS A 152 17.80 -35.45 13.34
CA CYS A 152 18.65 -35.73 14.47
C CYS A 152 20.14 -35.52 14.18
N LYS A 153 20.65 -35.98 13.02
CA LYS A 153 22.03 -35.71 12.59
C LYS A 153 22.30 -34.20 12.51
N ILE A 154 21.37 -33.45 11.91
CA ILE A 154 21.47 -31.99 11.80
C ILE A 154 21.45 -31.35 13.19
N TRP A 155 20.58 -31.83 14.09
CA TRP A 155 20.49 -31.33 15.46
C TRP A 155 21.79 -31.52 16.23
N HIS A 156 22.39 -32.71 16.18
CA HIS A 156 23.70 -32.96 16.82
C HIS A 156 24.79 -32.06 16.27
N SER A 157 24.83 -31.89 14.95
CA SER A 157 25.77 -30.97 14.29
C SER A 157 25.57 -29.53 14.77
N ILE A 158 24.32 -29.10 14.93
CA ILE A 158 24.00 -27.78 15.46
C ILE A 158 24.45 -27.59 16.90
N GLN A 159 24.37 -28.63 17.74
CA GLN A 159 24.92 -28.57 19.10
C GLN A 159 26.44 -28.36 19.10
N GLU A 160 27.16 -29.03 18.20
CA GLU A 160 28.62 -28.82 18.06
C GLU A 160 28.96 -27.43 17.53
N ILE A 161 28.20 -26.92 16.55
CA ILE A 161 28.34 -25.53 16.08
C ILE A 161 28.08 -24.54 17.22
N LEU A 162 27.03 -24.75 18.01
CA LEU A 162 26.70 -23.90 19.15
C LEU A 162 27.80 -23.85 20.21
N ARG A 163 28.41 -25.01 20.53
CA ARG A 163 29.55 -25.10 21.45
C ARG A 163 30.74 -24.29 20.97
N ASN A 164 30.98 -24.28 19.66
CA ASN A 164 32.11 -23.62 19.03
C ASN A 164 31.78 -22.23 18.46
N TRP A 165 30.56 -21.72 18.64
CA TRP A 165 30.09 -20.48 18.01
C TRP A 165 30.97 -19.28 18.32
N ASN A 166 31.47 -19.15 19.56
CA ASN A 166 32.38 -18.08 19.94
C ASN A 166 33.67 -18.13 19.11
N ARG A 167 34.25 -19.31 18.88
CA ARG A 167 35.44 -19.49 18.05
C ARG A 167 35.16 -19.11 16.59
N ILE A 168 34.02 -19.55 16.05
CA ILE A 168 33.56 -19.19 14.70
C ILE A 168 33.42 -17.67 14.60
N ASN A 169 32.78 -17.04 15.60
CA ASN A 169 32.55 -15.61 15.66
C ASN A 169 33.86 -14.81 15.67
N LEU A 170 34.89 -15.28 16.39
CA LEU A 170 36.22 -14.68 16.41
C LEU A 170 36.94 -14.83 15.05
N ARG A 171 36.81 -15.99 14.38
CA ARG A 171 37.44 -16.24 13.08
C ARG A 171 36.87 -15.33 11.98
N PHE A 172 35.58 -15.00 12.07
CA PHE A 172 34.85 -14.19 11.09
C PHE A 172 34.42 -12.83 11.66
N MET A 173 35.25 -12.17 12.48
CA MET A 173 34.94 -10.87 13.10
C MET A 173 34.58 -9.77 12.09
N ASN A 174 35.07 -9.87 10.86
CA ASN A 174 34.79 -8.94 9.77
C ASN A 174 33.31 -8.92 9.35
N PHE A 175 32.55 -9.99 9.63
CA PHE A 175 31.11 -9.98 9.39
C PHE A 175 30.36 -9.42 10.58
N THR A 176 29.32 -8.63 10.28
CA THR A 176 28.35 -8.20 11.28
C THR A 176 27.67 -9.43 11.89
N TYR A 177 27.20 -9.27 13.12
CA TYR A 177 26.50 -10.33 13.84
C TYR A 177 25.28 -10.85 13.05
N ASN A 178 24.47 -9.96 12.46
CA ASN A 178 23.32 -10.34 11.64
C ASN A 178 23.72 -11.17 10.42
N LYS A 179 24.83 -10.80 9.75
CA LYS A 179 25.31 -11.47 8.55
C LYS A 179 25.71 -12.93 8.82
N LYS A 180 26.38 -13.20 9.96
CA LYS A 180 26.70 -14.58 10.39
C LYS A 180 25.45 -15.43 10.59
N CYS A 181 24.40 -14.82 11.12
CA CYS A 181 23.12 -15.49 11.33
C CYS A 181 22.39 -15.77 10.02
N ASP A 182 22.43 -14.86 9.06
CA ASP A 182 21.89 -15.12 7.74
C ASP A 182 22.63 -16.28 7.07
N TYR A 183 23.96 -16.27 7.10
CA TYR A 183 24.77 -17.38 6.57
C TYR A 183 24.42 -18.72 7.22
N LEU A 184 24.33 -18.77 8.56
CA LEU A 184 23.89 -19.98 9.26
C LEU A 184 22.52 -20.48 8.77
N ASN A 185 21.57 -19.57 8.54
CA ASN A 185 20.24 -19.95 8.07
C ASN A 185 20.27 -20.50 6.63
N TYR A 186 20.97 -19.86 5.70
CA TYR A 186 21.09 -20.37 4.32
C TYR A 186 21.93 -21.64 4.22
N TRP A 187 22.88 -21.83 5.14
CA TRP A 187 23.56 -23.12 5.31
C TRP A 187 22.59 -24.19 5.79
N LEU A 188 21.75 -23.89 6.79
CA LEU A 188 20.71 -24.81 7.27
C LEU A 188 19.72 -25.21 6.19
N TYR A 189 19.31 -24.26 5.35
CA TYR A 189 18.42 -24.52 4.21
C TYR A 189 18.97 -25.60 3.30
N ASP A 190 20.28 -25.58 3.04
CA ASP A 190 20.95 -26.62 2.27
C ASP A 190 20.86 -28.01 2.93
N LYS A 191 20.99 -28.05 4.26
CA LYS A 191 21.01 -29.32 5.01
C LYS A 191 19.62 -29.95 5.14
N VAL A 192 18.55 -29.14 5.07
CA VAL A 192 17.18 -29.62 5.28
C VAL A 192 16.36 -29.75 3.99
N LYS A 193 16.78 -29.14 2.87
CA LYS A 193 15.97 -29.07 1.63
C LYS A 193 15.56 -30.44 1.08
N ASP A 194 16.43 -31.45 1.24
CA ASP A 194 16.22 -32.81 0.71
C ASP A 194 15.54 -33.75 1.72
N ASN A 195 15.11 -33.24 2.89
CA ASN A 195 14.49 -34.07 3.91
C ASN A 195 13.08 -34.50 3.48
N ASN A 196 12.80 -35.80 3.62
CA ASN A 196 11.51 -36.39 3.23
C ASN A 196 10.34 -35.94 4.13
N ASP A 197 10.60 -35.48 5.34
CA ASP A 197 9.62 -35.00 6.31
C ASP A 197 9.41 -33.49 6.18
N THR A 198 8.92 -33.08 5.00
CA THR A 198 8.83 -31.66 4.58
C THR A 198 8.00 -30.81 5.54
N ARG A 199 6.89 -31.35 6.06
CA ARG A 199 5.99 -30.64 7.00
C ARG A 199 6.69 -30.20 8.28
N ASN A 200 7.75 -30.90 8.66
CA ASN A 200 8.47 -30.71 9.91
C ASN A 200 9.74 -29.85 9.77
N ILE A 201 10.12 -29.47 8.54
CA ILE A 201 11.31 -28.64 8.28
C ILE A 201 11.15 -27.25 8.91
N ILE A 202 10.06 -26.53 8.64
CA ILE A 202 9.87 -25.17 9.18
C ILE A 202 9.80 -25.19 10.72
N PRO A 203 8.99 -26.07 11.37
CA PRO A 203 9.04 -26.25 12.81
C PRO A 203 10.46 -26.56 13.34
N PHE A 204 11.23 -27.39 12.64
CA PHE A 204 12.58 -27.75 13.04
C PHE A 204 13.57 -26.57 12.95
N LEU A 205 13.44 -25.73 11.91
CA LEU A 205 14.21 -24.49 11.80
C LEU A 205 13.91 -23.54 12.96
N TYR A 206 12.65 -23.44 13.41
CA TYR A 206 12.28 -22.65 14.60
C TYR A 206 12.92 -23.19 15.88
N GLU A 207 13.01 -24.50 16.05
CA GLU A 207 13.71 -25.12 17.19
C GLU A 207 15.20 -24.76 17.20
N ILE A 208 15.87 -24.81 16.05
CA ILE A 208 17.27 -24.40 15.93
C ILE A 208 17.42 -22.89 16.23
N ARG A 209 16.57 -22.05 15.63
CA ARG A 209 16.56 -20.60 15.88
C ARG A 209 16.46 -20.28 17.38
N ASN A 210 15.62 -20.99 18.12
CA ASN A 210 15.43 -20.77 19.56
C ASN A 210 16.73 -20.99 20.34
N LEU A 211 17.57 -21.96 19.95
CA LEU A 211 18.88 -22.19 20.59
C LEU A 211 19.82 -20.99 20.42
N PHE A 212 19.97 -20.50 19.19
CA PHE A 212 20.86 -19.37 18.90
C PHE A 212 20.32 -18.06 19.48
N THR A 213 19.01 -17.84 19.42
CA THR A 213 18.38 -16.64 19.98
C THR A 213 18.47 -16.62 21.50
N GLY A 214 18.23 -17.75 22.17
CA GLY A 214 18.30 -17.86 23.63
C GLY A 214 19.71 -17.64 24.19
N LYS A 215 20.75 -17.85 23.38
CA LYS A 215 22.15 -17.54 23.72
C LYS A 215 22.56 -16.11 23.36
N GLY A 216 21.70 -15.34 22.70
CA GLY A 216 22.08 -14.04 22.13
C GLY A 216 23.15 -14.18 21.05
N TYR A 217 23.11 -15.27 20.28
CA TYR A 217 24.00 -15.53 19.14
C TYR A 217 23.40 -15.17 17.79
N CYS A 218 22.07 -15.18 17.68
CA CYS A 218 21.37 -14.62 16.53
C CYS A 218 20.16 -13.76 16.88
N ASN A 219 19.84 -12.83 15.98
CA ASN A 219 18.56 -12.15 15.98
C ASN A 219 17.46 -13.10 15.52
N SER A 220 16.25 -12.82 15.96
CA SER A 220 15.07 -13.62 15.66
C SER A 220 14.70 -13.54 14.16
N LYS A 221 15.01 -14.59 13.38
CA LYS A 221 14.52 -14.76 12.00
C LYS A 221 13.10 -15.34 11.98
N ARG A 222 12.29 -14.96 11.00
CA ARG A 222 10.99 -15.60 10.72
C ARG A 222 11.11 -16.43 9.45
N TYR A 223 10.55 -17.64 9.48
CA TYR A 223 10.52 -18.53 8.32
C TYR A 223 9.13 -18.41 7.69
N GLU A 224 8.96 -17.42 6.81
CA GLU A 224 7.70 -17.09 6.11
C GLU A 224 7.77 -17.52 4.63
N PHE A 225 8.10 -18.79 4.37
CA PHE A 225 8.29 -19.34 3.03
C PHE A 225 8.01 -20.84 2.99
N LEU A 226 7.70 -21.35 1.79
CA LEU A 226 7.46 -22.78 1.55
C LEU A 226 8.78 -23.54 1.46
N VAL A 227 8.79 -24.80 1.89
CA VAL A 227 9.99 -25.66 1.90
C VAL A 227 10.64 -25.78 0.53
N GLU A 228 9.84 -25.86 -0.52
CA GLU A 228 10.34 -26.01 -1.89
C GLU A 228 11.21 -24.80 -2.28
N GLN A 229 10.94 -23.63 -1.68
CA GLN A 229 11.68 -22.39 -1.95
C GLN A 229 13.10 -22.39 -1.37
N LEU A 230 13.43 -23.29 -0.43
CA LEU A 230 14.71 -23.31 0.28
C LEU A 230 15.92 -23.32 -0.64
N GLU A 231 15.86 -24.12 -1.71
CA GLU A 231 16.98 -24.25 -2.65
C GLU A 231 17.23 -22.93 -3.39
N ASN A 232 16.22 -22.38 -4.06
CA ASN A 232 16.33 -21.10 -4.77
C ASN A 232 16.71 -19.94 -3.85
N LYS A 233 16.21 -19.95 -2.61
CA LYS A 233 16.58 -18.97 -1.58
C LYS A 233 18.08 -18.96 -1.35
N LYS A 234 18.64 -20.13 -1.08
CA LYS A 234 20.08 -20.30 -0.89
C LYS A 234 20.85 -19.88 -2.13
N ILE A 235 20.48 -20.40 -3.29
CA ILE A 235 21.17 -20.14 -4.56
C ILE A 235 21.27 -18.64 -4.84
N LEU A 236 20.16 -17.91 -4.72
CA LEU A 236 20.15 -16.47 -5.02
C LEU A 236 20.92 -15.67 -3.96
N HIS A 237 20.75 -16.00 -2.68
CA HIS A 237 21.51 -15.35 -1.60
C HIS A 237 23.03 -15.53 -1.79
N ASP A 238 23.47 -16.78 -1.99
CA ASP A 238 24.88 -17.12 -2.11
C ASP A 238 25.50 -16.43 -3.33
N PHE A 239 24.77 -16.35 -4.46
CA PHE A 239 25.19 -15.57 -5.63
C PHE A 239 25.46 -14.10 -5.32
N VAL A 240 24.56 -13.42 -4.62
CA VAL A 240 24.71 -11.99 -4.31
C VAL A 240 25.93 -11.76 -3.42
N GLU A 241 26.22 -12.68 -2.50
CA GLU A 241 27.43 -12.66 -1.67
C GLU A 241 28.72 -12.95 -2.46
N TYR A 242 28.65 -13.86 -3.44
CA TYR A 242 29.80 -14.18 -4.31
C TYR A 242 30.06 -13.14 -5.39
N TYR A 243 29.11 -12.24 -5.65
CA TYR A 243 29.22 -11.27 -6.73
C TYR A 243 30.49 -10.40 -6.66
N ASP A 244 30.91 -9.94 -5.47
CA ASP A 244 32.11 -9.11 -5.35
C ASP A 244 33.39 -9.87 -5.75
N PHE A 245 33.44 -11.17 -5.47
CA PHE A 245 34.51 -12.03 -5.94
C PHE A 245 34.48 -12.20 -7.46
N ILE A 246 33.29 -12.45 -8.02
CA ILE A 246 33.08 -12.58 -9.47
C ILE A 246 33.47 -11.29 -10.19
N LYS A 247 33.08 -10.13 -9.65
CA LYS A 247 33.47 -8.81 -10.13
C LYS A 247 34.98 -8.66 -10.20
N GLY A 248 35.69 -9.06 -9.15
CA GLY A 248 37.16 -9.08 -9.14
C GLY A 248 37.75 -9.92 -10.26
N LYS A 249 37.17 -11.09 -10.54
CA LYS A 249 37.60 -11.96 -11.66
C LYS A 249 37.28 -11.36 -13.03
N LEU A 250 36.11 -10.73 -13.20
CA LEU A 250 35.71 -10.06 -14.45
C LEU A 250 36.63 -8.89 -14.83
N ILE A 251 37.26 -8.25 -13.85
CA ILE A 251 38.25 -7.18 -14.08
C ILE A 251 39.55 -7.75 -14.66
N ILE A 252 39.99 -8.92 -14.17
CA ILE A 252 41.31 -9.49 -14.47
C ILE A 252 41.30 -10.35 -15.74
N LEU A 253 40.22 -11.10 -16.00
CA LEU A 253 40.21 -12.15 -17.02
C LEU A 253 40.06 -11.62 -18.47
N GLU A 254 40.75 -12.31 -19.39
CA GLU A 254 40.59 -12.18 -20.85
C GLU A 254 39.26 -12.78 -21.35
N ASN A 255 38.95 -12.61 -22.64
CA ASN A 255 37.61 -12.81 -23.22
C ASN A 255 37.01 -14.21 -22.97
N THR A 256 37.79 -15.29 -23.01
CA THR A 256 37.28 -16.67 -22.84
C THR A 256 36.89 -16.99 -21.40
N GLY A 257 37.71 -16.60 -20.42
CA GLY A 257 37.39 -16.75 -19.00
C GLY A 257 36.22 -15.87 -18.57
N ARG A 258 36.15 -14.64 -19.11
CA ARG A 258 35.06 -13.70 -18.86
C ARG A 258 33.70 -14.23 -19.31
N GLU A 259 33.63 -14.84 -20.49
CA GLU A 259 32.37 -15.38 -21.05
C GLU A 259 31.75 -16.45 -20.14
N SER A 260 32.54 -17.30 -19.50
CA SER A 260 32.05 -18.31 -18.55
C SER A 260 31.41 -17.67 -17.32
N TYR A 261 32.03 -16.65 -16.72
CA TYR A 261 31.43 -15.91 -15.60
C TYR A 261 30.17 -15.14 -16.03
N CYS A 262 30.14 -14.59 -17.24
CA CYS A 262 28.96 -13.91 -17.75
C CYS A 262 27.78 -14.88 -17.99
N LYS A 263 28.04 -16.10 -18.48
CA LYS A 263 27.02 -17.16 -18.59
C LYS A 263 26.53 -17.59 -17.21
N TYR A 264 27.45 -17.78 -16.28
CA TYR A 264 27.16 -18.11 -14.89
C TYR A 264 26.23 -17.06 -14.25
N MET A 265 26.61 -15.78 -14.27
CA MET A 265 25.78 -14.70 -13.72
C MET A 265 24.39 -14.64 -14.34
N LYS A 266 24.28 -14.90 -15.65
CA LYS A 266 22.98 -14.89 -16.34
C LYS A 266 22.00 -15.87 -15.71
N VAL A 267 22.43 -17.07 -15.32
CA VAL A 267 21.57 -18.07 -14.67
C VAL A 267 20.91 -17.52 -13.40
N PHE A 268 21.65 -16.76 -12.58
CA PHE A 268 21.13 -16.18 -11.33
C PHE A 268 20.26 -14.96 -11.57
N PHE A 269 20.57 -14.16 -12.59
CA PHE A 269 19.72 -13.07 -13.03
C PHE A 269 18.37 -13.63 -13.54
N ASP A 270 18.40 -14.70 -14.32
CA ASP A 270 17.19 -15.41 -14.75
C ASP A 270 16.42 -15.96 -13.53
N LEU A 271 17.11 -16.58 -12.57
CA LEU A 271 16.49 -17.07 -11.32
C LEU A 271 15.82 -15.94 -10.52
N TYR A 272 16.53 -14.83 -10.31
CA TYR A 272 15.96 -13.64 -9.68
C TYR A 272 14.69 -13.19 -10.39
N LYS A 273 14.70 -13.17 -11.73
CA LYS A 273 13.54 -12.71 -12.49
C LYS A 273 12.35 -13.65 -12.32
N ASP A 274 12.59 -14.95 -12.32
CA ASP A 274 11.56 -15.95 -12.06
C ASP A 274 10.97 -15.80 -10.64
N MET A 275 11.82 -15.58 -9.63
CA MET A 275 11.41 -15.35 -8.25
C MET A 275 10.59 -14.06 -8.10
N GLU A 276 10.97 -12.99 -8.80
CA GLU A 276 10.27 -11.70 -8.77
C GLU A 276 8.89 -11.76 -9.46
N GLN A 277 8.80 -12.41 -10.62
CA GLN A 277 7.59 -12.40 -11.44
C GLN A 277 6.50 -13.35 -10.93
N ASN A 278 6.86 -14.38 -10.17
CA ASN A 278 5.90 -15.31 -9.59
C ASN A 278 5.19 -14.68 -8.38
N LYS A 279 4.16 -13.86 -8.62
CA LYS A 279 3.45 -13.08 -7.59
C LYS A 279 2.93 -13.88 -6.38
N SER A 280 2.64 -15.18 -6.55
CA SER A 280 2.20 -16.04 -5.45
C SER A 280 3.34 -16.55 -4.58
N LEU A 281 4.53 -16.75 -5.15
CA LEU A 281 5.72 -17.25 -4.44
C LEU A 281 6.69 -16.14 -4.02
N SER A 282 6.60 -14.96 -4.64
CA SER A 282 7.54 -13.86 -4.44
C SER A 282 7.58 -13.35 -3.00
N GLN A 283 6.46 -13.47 -2.27
CA GLN A 283 6.43 -13.15 -0.84
C GLN A 283 7.40 -14.03 -0.03
N GLY A 284 7.46 -15.32 -0.36
CA GLY A 284 8.42 -16.24 0.27
C GLY A 284 9.86 -15.87 -0.04
N TYR A 285 10.14 -15.24 -1.19
CA TYR A 285 11.48 -14.83 -1.64
C TYR A 285 11.84 -13.37 -1.32
N LYS A 286 11.08 -12.71 -0.45
CA LYS A 286 11.20 -11.27 -0.22
C LYS A 286 12.61 -10.84 0.18
N ASP A 287 13.24 -11.58 1.10
CA ASP A 287 14.58 -11.26 1.59
C ASP A 287 15.63 -11.34 0.48
N GLU A 288 15.60 -12.40 -0.33
CA GLU A 288 16.57 -12.61 -1.41
C GLU A 288 16.36 -11.64 -2.57
N ILE A 289 15.10 -11.36 -2.93
CA ILE A 289 14.76 -10.36 -3.95
C ILE A 289 15.24 -8.97 -3.52
N ASN A 290 15.00 -8.58 -2.28
CA ASN A 290 15.43 -7.29 -1.75
C ASN A 290 16.94 -7.19 -1.69
N TYR A 291 17.63 -8.26 -1.26
CA TYR A 291 19.08 -8.27 -1.21
C TYR A 291 19.72 -8.16 -2.59
N PHE A 292 19.16 -8.86 -3.59
CA PHE A 292 19.57 -8.72 -4.99
C PHE A 292 19.36 -7.28 -5.50
N LYS A 293 18.19 -6.68 -5.25
CA LYS A 293 17.88 -5.30 -5.66
C LYS A 293 18.82 -4.28 -5.03
N ALA A 294 19.09 -4.40 -3.73
CA ALA A 294 20.03 -3.53 -3.04
C ALA A 294 21.44 -3.60 -3.66
N LYS A 295 21.85 -4.78 -4.15
CA LYS A 295 23.15 -4.96 -4.79
C LYS A 295 23.22 -4.37 -6.20
N PHE A 296 22.18 -4.55 -7.01
CA PHE A 296 22.24 -4.30 -8.46
C PHE A 296 21.34 -3.17 -8.98
N THR A 297 20.25 -2.84 -8.28
CA THR A 297 19.30 -1.77 -8.65
C THR A 297 19.69 -0.43 -8.03
N GLU A 298 20.04 -0.42 -6.75
CA GLU A 298 20.40 0.79 -6.00
C GLU A 298 21.80 1.31 -6.35
N ASN A 299 22.58 0.54 -7.12
CA ASN A 299 23.94 0.85 -7.54
C ASN A 299 24.05 0.86 -9.07
N ILE A 300 23.73 2.01 -9.68
CA ILE A 300 23.74 2.22 -11.15
C ILE A 300 25.10 1.88 -11.76
N ASP A 301 26.20 2.18 -11.05
CA ASP A 301 27.56 1.88 -11.50
C ASP A 301 27.82 0.37 -11.59
N GLU A 302 27.22 -0.41 -10.70
CA GLU A 302 27.34 -1.87 -10.71
C GLU A 302 26.69 -2.48 -11.94
N LEU A 303 25.48 -2.05 -12.27
CA LEU A 303 24.78 -2.53 -13.46
C LEU A 303 25.55 -2.13 -14.73
N ASN A 304 26.05 -0.89 -14.80
CA ASN A 304 26.88 -0.42 -15.90
C ASN A 304 28.18 -1.22 -16.05
N PHE A 305 28.83 -1.55 -14.95
CA PHE A 305 30.01 -2.41 -14.93
C PHE A 305 29.69 -3.78 -15.55
N ILE A 306 28.64 -4.45 -15.07
CA ILE A 306 28.23 -5.76 -15.57
C ILE A 306 27.95 -5.69 -17.08
N ASN A 307 27.26 -4.65 -17.54
CA ASN A 307 26.94 -4.47 -18.95
C ASN A 307 28.17 -4.29 -19.82
N SER A 308 29.17 -3.54 -19.32
CA SER A 308 30.42 -3.31 -20.04
C SER A 308 31.26 -4.60 -20.15
N LYS A 309 31.22 -5.45 -19.13
CA LYS A 309 32.03 -6.68 -19.07
C LYS A 309 31.32 -7.90 -19.66
N CYS A 310 29.99 -7.93 -19.61
CA CYS A 310 29.16 -9.01 -20.11
C CYS A 310 28.16 -8.52 -21.18
N PRO A 311 28.66 -7.95 -22.31
CA PRO A 311 27.78 -7.46 -23.37
C PRO A 311 26.95 -8.60 -23.99
N GLY A 312 25.75 -8.30 -24.46
CA GLY A 312 24.87 -9.26 -25.14
C GLY A 312 24.20 -10.30 -24.22
N LYS A 313 24.36 -10.20 -22.90
CA LYS A 313 23.68 -11.08 -21.92
C LYS A 313 22.38 -10.51 -21.36
N CYS A 314 21.97 -9.32 -21.82
CA CYS A 314 20.78 -8.60 -21.37
C CYS A 314 20.71 -8.21 -19.89
N LEU A 315 21.84 -8.24 -19.18
CA LEU A 315 21.83 -8.00 -17.73
C LEU A 315 21.38 -6.56 -17.39
N ASN A 316 21.55 -5.59 -18.30
CA ASN A 316 21.04 -4.22 -18.20
C ASN A 316 19.51 -4.14 -18.12
N TYR A 317 18.83 -5.09 -18.73
CA TYR A 317 17.38 -5.06 -18.84
C TYR A 317 16.70 -5.78 -17.69
N ILE A 318 17.43 -6.39 -16.75
CA ILE A 318 16.87 -7.28 -15.71
C ILE A 318 15.74 -6.65 -14.88
N PHE A 319 15.80 -5.34 -14.63
CA PHE A 319 14.78 -4.60 -13.88
C PHE A 319 13.70 -3.96 -14.76
N SER A 320 13.66 -4.32 -16.04
CA SER A 320 12.70 -3.80 -17.02
C SER A 320 11.94 -4.93 -17.71
N ASP A 321 10.77 -4.61 -18.25
CA ASP A 321 9.98 -5.55 -19.06
C ASP A 321 10.71 -6.01 -20.34
N LYS A 322 11.75 -5.26 -20.74
CA LYS A 322 12.64 -5.61 -21.85
C LYS A 322 13.38 -6.94 -21.59
N TYR A 323 13.65 -7.34 -20.35
CA TYR A 323 14.36 -8.60 -20.09
C TYR A 323 13.68 -9.83 -20.70
N LYS A 324 12.35 -9.93 -20.57
CA LYS A 324 11.61 -11.07 -21.11
C LYS A 324 11.46 -11.00 -22.63
N ILE A 325 11.34 -9.79 -23.16
CA ILE A 325 11.14 -9.52 -24.59
C ILE A 325 12.43 -9.79 -25.38
N PHE A 326 13.58 -9.33 -24.89
CA PHE A 326 14.84 -9.39 -25.63
C PHE A 326 15.69 -10.63 -25.28
N CYS A 327 15.38 -11.33 -24.20
CA CYS A 327 16.34 -12.27 -23.58
C CYS A 327 15.74 -13.64 -23.28
N GLY A 328 14.44 -13.82 -23.58
CA GLY A 328 13.71 -15.07 -23.48
C GLY A 328 13.92 -16.04 -24.65
N SER A 329 14.57 -15.64 -25.75
CA SER A 329 14.82 -16.49 -26.91
C SER A 329 16.32 -16.79 -27.10
N LYS A 330 16.64 -18.08 -27.23
CA LYS A 330 17.93 -18.55 -27.80
C LYS A 330 17.91 -18.29 -29.31
N GLU A 331 17.98 -17.04 -29.73
CA GLU A 331 18.42 -16.61 -31.06
C GLU A 331 18.39 -15.09 -31.08
N GLY A 332 19.55 -14.48 -31.30
CA GLY A 332 19.67 -13.05 -31.46
C GLY A 332 18.98 -12.63 -32.74
N GLN A 333 17.98 -11.76 -32.63
CA GLN A 333 17.57 -10.92 -33.75
C GLN A 333 18.09 -9.50 -33.48
N ASN A 334 19.02 -9.08 -34.35
CA ASN A 334 19.32 -7.69 -34.59
C ASN A 334 18.08 -7.01 -35.18
N ILE A 335 17.48 -6.06 -34.46
CA ILE A 335 16.69 -4.98 -35.08
C ILE A 335 17.05 -3.69 -34.33
N GLY A 336 17.54 -2.73 -35.11
CA GLY A 336 18.14 -1.48 -34.63
C GLY A 336 17.16 -0.51 -33.97
N ASP A 337 17.78 0.43 -33.26
CA ASP A 337 17.27 1.74 -32.84
C ASP A 337 15.75 1.86 -32.63
N LEU A 338 15.32 1.66 -31.39
CA LEU A 338 14.15 2.36 -30.87
C LEU A 338 14.64 3.58 -30.10
N SER A 339 14.91 4.65 -30.85
CA SER A 339 14.91 6.01 -30.34
C SER A 339 13.53 6.34 -29.75
N ASP A 340 13.52 7.25 -28.78
CA ASP A 340 12.31 7.88 -28.22
C ASP A 340 11.52 8.62 -29.32
N GLY A 341 10.72 7.90 -30.09
CA GLY A 341 9.74 8.45 -31.01
C GLY A 341 8.41 8.67 -30.29
N ALA A 342 7.97 9.92 -30.20
CA ALA A 342 6.55 10.23 -29.99
C ALA A 342 5.74 9.47 -31.05
N GLU A 343 4.73 8.72 -30.62
CA GLU A 343 3.79 8.07 -31.53
C GLU A 343 3.11 9.18 -32.36
N SER A 344 3.27 9.15 -33.68
CA SER A 344 2.71 10.18 -34.56
C SER A 344 1.19 10.08 -34.52
N CYS A 345 0.54 11.05 -33.86
CA CYS A 345 -0.91 11.11 -33.75
C CYS A 345 -1.53 11.40 -35.13
N ILE A 346 -2.27 10.43 -35.69
CA ILE A 346 -2.93 10.56 -37.00
C ILE A 346 -4.23 11.37 -36.83
N THR A 347 -4.09 12.65 -36.51
CA THR A 347 -4.99 13.80 -36.74
C THR A 347 -4.61 14.88 -35.75
N GLU A 348 -3.90 15.91 -36.24
CA GLU A 348 -3.75 17.18 -35.53
C GLU A 348 -5.10 17.90 -35.52
N ASN A 349 -6.02 17.50 -34.64
CA ASN A 349 -6.88 18.51 -34.05
C ASN A 349 -5.95 19.34 -33.17
N ASN A 350 -5.60 20.54 -33.63
CA ASN A 350 -4.73 21.49 -32.94
C ASN A 350 -5.10 21.60 -31.45
N PHE A 351 -4.41 20.82 -30.61
CA PHE A 351 -4.46 20.98 -29.17
C PHE A 351 -3.66 22.23 -28.86
N ILE A 352 -4.33 23.38 -28.88
CA ILE A 352 -3.79 24.60 -28.30
C ILE A 352 -3.84 24.39 -26.79
N PRO A 353 -2.69 24.32 -26.09
CA PRO A 353 -2.69 24.34 -24.64
C PRO A 353 -3.40 25.62 -24.23
N HIS A 354 -4.59 25.50 -23.63
CA HIS A 354 -5.27 26.65 -23.05
C HIS A 354 -4.54 27.04 -21.77
N TYR A 355 -3.37 27.67 -21.92
CA TYR A 355 -3.03 28.73 -20.99
C TYR A 355 -4.17 29.75 -21.12
N GLY A 356 -5.04 29.79 -20.12
CA GLY A 356 -5.49 31.09 -19.67
C GLY A 356 -4.22 31.83 -19.26
N SER A 357 -3.69 32.66 -20.15
CA SER A 357 -2.52 33.53 -19.97
C SER A 357 -2.64 34.52 -18.80
N ASN A 358 -3.65 34.35 -17.93
CA ASN A 358 -4.03 35.23 -16.84
C ASN A 358 -4.05 34.56 -15.45
N GLU A 359 -3.81 33.25 -15.32
CA GLU A 359 -3.67 32.61 -14.00
C GLU A 359 -2.19 32.57 -13.58
N LYS A 360 -1.70 33.67 -13.00
CA LYS A 360 -0.44 33.66 -12.28
C LYS A 360 -0.72 33.29 -10.82
N ASP A 361 -0.49 32.03 -10.47
CA ASP A 361 -0.38 31.63 -9.06
C ASP A 361 0.68 32.53 -8.40
N TYR A 362 0.30 33.25 -7.35
CA TYR A 362 1.24 34.09 -6.61
C TYR A 362 2.03 33.20 -5.64
N ILE A 363 3.14 32.65 -6.12
CA ILE A 363 4.13 31.96 -5.30
C ILE A 363 5.39 32.84 -5.32
N PRO A 364 5.87 33.34 -4.17
CA PRO A 364 7.12 34.06 -4.13
C PRO A 364 8.26 33.18 -4.67
N ASN A 365 8.98 33.68 -5.68
CA ASN A 365 10.15 32.98 -6.22
C ASN A 365 11.15 32.68 -5.10
N ASP A 366 11.76 31.49 -5.17
CA ASP A 366 12.76 30.98 -4.21
C ASP A 366 12.24 30.72 -2.78
N SER A 367 10.91 30.76 -2.57
CA SER A 367 10.29 30.26 -1.33
C SER A 367 10.48 28.74 -1.18
N ASP A 368 10.35 28.25 0.04
CA ASP A 368 10.42 26.81 0.28
C ASP A 368 9.27 26.06 -0.40
N LEU A 369 8.11 26.72 -0.58
CA LEU A 369 7.00 26.21 -1.37
C LEU A 369 7.34 26.09 -2.87
N ASP A 370 7.99 27.11 -3.44
CA ASP A 370 8.45 27.09 -4.84
C ASP A 370 9.44 25.95 -5.09
N LYS A 371 10.42 25.77 -4.19
CA LYS A 371 11.37 24.65 -4.24
C LYS A 371 10.67 23.30 -4.13
N ALA A 372 9.67 23.19 -3.26
CA ALA A 372 8.93 21.95 -3.07
C ALA A 372 8.12 21.56 -4.32
N TYR A 373 7.48 22.52 -5.00
CA TYR A 373 6.83 22.26 -6.28
C TYR A 373 7.83 21.89 -7.38
N LYS A 374 8.99 22.56 -7.46
CA LYS A 374 10.05 22.23 -8.43
C LYS A 374 10.53 20.79 -8.27
N LEU A 375 10.73 20.31 -7.04
CA LEU A 375 11.08 18.90 -6.75
C LEU A 375 10.02 17.91 -7.27
N LEU A 376 8.73 18.24 -7.13
CA LEU A 376 7.65 17.42 -7.66
C LEU A 376 7.63 17.41 -9.20
N ASP A 377 8.06 18.52 -9.81
CA ASP A 377 8.15 18.71 -11.27
C ASP A 377 9.38 18.07 -11.92
N GLU A 378 10.41 17.70 -11.16
CA GLU A 378 11.62 17.07 -11.69
C GLU A 378 11.28 15.78 -12.46
N ASP A 379 11.77 15.71 -13.70
CA ASP A 379 11.67 14.50 -14.53
C ASP A 379 12.61 13.42 -13.99
N ASP A 380 12.24 12.16 -14.18
CA ASP A 380 13.01 11.01 -13.72
C ASP A 380 13.28 10.04 -14.89
N THR A 381 14.54 9.62 -15.02
CA THR A 381 14.97 8.67 -16.06
C THR A 381 14.68 7.22 -15.70
N ASN A 382 14.30 6.94 -14.45
CA ASN A 382 14.00 5.61 -13.94
C ASN A 382 12.79 5.01 -14.66
N VAL A 383 13.08 3.99 -15.47
CA VAL A 383 12.09 3.27 -16.28
C VAL A 383 11.07 2.54 -15.39
N TYR A 384 11.41 2.26 -14.13
CA TYR A 384 10.54 1.59 -13.17
C TYR A 384 9.23 2.33 -12.91
N TYR A 385 9.25 3.67 -12.78
CA TYR A 385 8.03 4.45 -12.56
C TYR A 385 7.13 4.42 -13.80
N LYS A 386 7.73 4.28 -14.99
CA LYS A 386 7.03 4.32 -16.27
C LYS A 386 6.13 3.10 -16.50
N GLN A 387 6.46 1.94 -15.92
CA GLN A 387 5.69 0.70 -16.11
C GLN A 387 4.24 0.81 -15.62
N TYR A 388 4.01 1.58 -14.55
CA TYR A 388 2.68 1.77 -13.96
C TYR A 388 1.75 2.62 -14.82
N CYS A 389 2.31 3.40 -15.75
CA CYS A 389 1.59 4.36 -16.57
C CYS A 389 1.39 3.87 -18.01
N THR A 390 1.70 2.61 -18.32
CA THR A 390 1.63 2.04 -19.68
C THR A 390 0.24 2.11 -20.29
N LYS A 391 -0.82 1.91 -19.49
CA LYS A 391 -2.22 2.06 -19.93
C LYS A 391 -2.56 3.47 -20.44
N LEU A 392 -1.84 4.49 -20.00
CA LEU A 392 -2.07 5.88 -20.44
C LEU A 392 -1.48 6.19 -21.82
N LYS A 393 -0.68 5.28 -22.40
CA LYS A 393 -0.11 5.46 -23.74
C LYS A 393 -1.21 5.71 -24.79
N SER A 394 -2.34 5.00 -24.70
CA SER A 394 -3.48 5.18 -25.62
C SER A 394 -4.20 6.51 -25.47
N PHE A 395 -3.94 7.27 -24.40
CA PHE A 395 -4.57 8.56 -24.12
C PHE A 395 -3.67 9.74 -24.43
N GLU A 396 -2.39 9.51 -24.76
CA GLU A 396 -1.41 10.59 -24.96
C GLU A 396 -1.78 11.51 -26.13
N CYS A 397 -2.42 11.00 -27.18
CA CYS A 397 -2.88 11.81 -28.30
C CYS A 397 -4.11 12.68 -27.96
N GLN A 398 -4.99 12.20 -27.08
CA GLN A 398 -6.20 12.94 -26.67
C GLN A 398 -5.90 13.92 -25.52
N HIS A 399 -4.94 13.56 -24.67
CA HIS A 399 -4.56 14.24 -23.44
C HIS A 399 -3.04 14.36 -23.37
N LYS A 400 -2.50 15.26 -24.19
CA LYS A 400 -1.05 15.45 -24.33
C LYS A 400 -0.39 15.72 -22.98
N GLY A 401 0.64 14.95 -22.64
CA GLY A 401 1.39 15.07 -21.38
C GLY A 401 0.84 14.24 -20.22
N VAL A 402 -0.29 13.55 -20.36
CA VAL A 402 -0.89 12.77 -19.26
C VAL A 402 -0.01 11.62 -18.79
N ARG A 403 0.73 10.99 -19.71
CA ARG A 403 1.69 9.94 -19.34
C ARG A 403 2.82 10.51 -18.49
N ASN A 404 3.28 11.73 -18.78
CA ASN A 404 4.33 12.37 -17.99
C ASN A 404 3.85 12.71 -16.57
N ILE A 405 2.61 13.19 -16.45
CA ILE A 405 1.98 13.47 -15.15
C ILE A 405 1.88 12.19 -14.32
N CYS A 406 1.46 11.08 -14.93
CA CYS A 406 1.43 9.79 -14.24
C CYS A 406 2.83 9.35 -13.77
N HIS A 407 3.86 9.48 -14.61
CA HIS A 407 5.22 9.12 -14.22
C HIS A 407 5.69 9.89 -12.99
N LYS A 408 5.49 11.21 -12.98
CA LYS A 408 5.83 12.08 -11.85
C LYS A 408 5.00 11.76 -10.61
N LEU A 409 3.70 11.47 -10.77
CA LEU A 409 2.84 11.05 -9.66
C LEU A 409 3.37 9.78 -9.00
N VAL A 410 3.69 8.75 -9.79
CA VAL A 410 4.23 7.48 -9.29
C VAL A 410 5.57 7.69 -8.59
N LYS A 411 6.49 8.44 -9.21
CA LYS A 411 7.78 8.82 -8.63
C LYS A 411 7.60 9.44 -7.25
N ASN A 412 6.78 10.49 -7.18
CA ASN A 412 6.57 11.25 -5.95
C ASN A 412 5.91 10.41 -4.84
N LEU A 413 4.93 9.54 -5.16
CA LEU A 413 4.33 8.62 -4.20
C LEU A 413 5.33 7.59 -3.67
N MET A 414 6.20 7.06 -4.54
CA MET A 414 7.21 6.10 -4.11
C MET A 414 8.26 6.76 -3.21
N HIS A 415 8.72 7.98 -3.52
CA HIS A 415 9.60 8.70 -2.59
C HIS A 415 8.92 9.01 -1.25
N LEU A 416 7.60 9.24 -1.23
CA LEU A 416 6.85 9.38 0.02
C LEU A 416 6.84 8.11 0.86
N SER A 417 6.94 6.93 0.23
CA SER A 417 7.06 5.64 0.95
C SER A 417 8.42 5.46 1.64
N GLU A 418 9.45 6.17 1.19
CA GLU A 418 10.80 6.12 1.77
C GLU A 418 10.93 7.05 2.99
N MET A 419 9.96 7.95 3.19
CA MET A 419 9.96 8.89 4.30
C MET A 419 9.43 8.28 5.59
N PRO A 420 9.98 8.65 6.76
CA PRO A 420 9.41 8.30 8.05
C PRO A 420 7.97 8.82 8.18
N ILE A 421 7.10 8.00 8.77
CA ILE A 421 5.70 8.36 9.03
C ILE A 421 5.65 9.45 10.11
N ASN A 422 5.39 10.68 9.70
CA ASN A 422 5.29 11.87 10.55
C ASN A 422 4.57 13.01 9.83
N THR A 423 4.35 14.13 10.53
CA THR A 423 3.65 15.31 10.00
C THR A 423 4.27 15.90 8.73
N LYS A 424 5.61 15.83 8.57
CA LYS A 424 6.28 16.33 7.35
C LYS A 424 5.92 15.50 6.12
N ARG A 425 5.70 14.19 6.32
CA ARG A 425 5.24 13.31 5.24
C ARG A 425 3.79 13.64 4.86
N ASP A 426 2.93 13.90 5.85
CA ASP A 426 1.54 14.30 5.64
C ASP A 426 1.46 15.63 4.87
N GLU A 427 2.26 16.63 5.27
CA GLU A 427 2.42 17.91 4.57
C GLU A 427 2.82 17.71 3.10
N ARG A 428 3.71 16.75 2.81
CA ARG A 428 4.08 16.43 1.41
C ARG A 428 2.97 15.69 0.65
N CYS A 429 2.14 14.87 1.31
CA CYS A 429 0.95 14.29 0.68
C CYS A 429 -0.02 15.40 0.25
N TYR A 430 -0.24 16.41 1.10
CA TYR A 430 -1.09 17.58 0.77
C TYR A 430 -0.50 18.38 -0.39
N LEU A 431 0.81 18.64 -0.37
CA LEU A 431 1.48 19.31 -1.49
C LEU A 431 1.34 18.53 -2.81
N LEU A 432 1.54 17.21 -2.77
CA LEU A 432 1.42 16.34 -3.94
C LEU A 432 -0.01 16.33 -4.52
N LYS A 433 -1.04 16.37 -3.65
CA LYS A 433 -2.44 16.53 -4.05
C LYS A 433 -2.63 17.79 -4.89
N HIS A 434 -2.20 18.94 -4.38
CA HIS A 434 -2.36 20.23 -5.07
C HIS A 434 -1.49 20.35 -6.32
N TRP A 435 -0.30 19.74 -6.32
CA TRP A 435 0.53 19.60 -7.52
C TRP A 435 -0.21 18.81 -8.61
N LEU A 436 -0.78 17.65 -8.26
CA LEU A 436 -1.48 16.81 -9.23
C LEU A 436 -2.67 17.56 -9.83
N TYR A 437 -3.45 18.27 -9.01
CA TYR A 437 -4.54 19.10 -9.48
C TYR A 437 -4.10 20.19 -10.45
N ARG A 438 -2.99 20.88 -10.14
CA ARG A 438 -2.38 21.87 -11.04
C ARG A 438 -1.99 21.23 -12.37
N GLU A 439 -1.37 20.05 -12.35
CA GLU A 439 -0.97 19.36 -13.57
C GLU A 439 -2.16 18.86 -14.40
N LEU A 440 -3.19 18.30 -13.77
CA LEU A 440 -4.40 17.86 -14.46
C LEU A 440 -5.16 19.03 -15.08
N ARG A 441 -5.21 20.18 -14.41
CA ARG A 441 -5.79 21.43 -14.97
C ARG A 441 -5.09 21.90 -16.25
N LYS A 442 -3.84 21.52 -16.50
CA LYS A 442 -3.14 21.83 -17.76
C LYS A 442 -3.62 20.99 -18.94
N ILE A 443 -4.19 19.82 -18.67
CA ILE A 443 -4.67 18.89 -19.71
C ILE A 443 -6.08 19.27 -20.18
N TYR A 444 -6.95 19.75 -19.29
CA TYR A 444 -8.36 20.00 -19.61
C TYR A 444 -8.66 21.50 -19.74
N SER A 445 -9.58 21.84 -20.65
CA SER A 445 -10.12 23.20 -20.77
C SER A 445 -10.88 23.63 -19.50
N SER A 446 -10.85 24.93 -19.19
CA SER A 446 -11.60 25.56 -18.08
C SER A 446 -13.12 25.36 -18.13
N ASN A 447 -13.66 24.88 -19.25
CA ASN A 447 -15.10 24.65 -19.43
C ASN A 447 -15.56 23.25 -18.96
N PHE A 448 -14.63 22.36 -18.59
CA PHE A 448 -14.96 21.07 -18.00
C PHE A 448 -15.13 21.22 -16.48
N ASN A 449 -16.39 21.18 -16.02
CA ASN A 449 -16.70 21.32 -14.60
C ASN A 449 -16.39 20.06 -13.79
N ASP A 450 -16.55 18.87 -14.37
CA ASP A 450 -16.31 17.58 -13.70
C ASP A 450 -15.48 16.66 -14.63
N VAL A 451 -14.19 16.53 -14.33
CA VAL A 451 -13.29 15.61 -15.06
C VAL A 451 -13.22 14.22 -14.42
N SER A 452 -13.92 14.01 -13.30
CA SER A 452 -13.84 12.75 -12.54
C SER A 452 -14.29 11.53 -13.32
N ARG A 453 -15.10 11.78 -14.37
CA ARG A 453 -15.71 10.81 -15.29
C ARG A 453 -14.88 10.54 -16.54
N GLU A 454 -13.81 11.31 -16.76
CA GLU A 454 -12.93 11.10 -17.91
C GLU A 454 -12.20 9.75 -17.78
N PRO A 455 -12.20 8.90 -18.81
CA PRO A 455 -11.57 7.57 -18.74
C PRO A 455 -10.09 7.64 -18.32
N VAL A 456 -9.37 8.66 -18.76
CA VAL A 456 -7.97 8.86 -18.42
C VAL A 456 -7.77 9.21 -16.93
N ILE A 457 -8.72 9.92 -16.31
CA ILE A 457 -8.73 10.19 -14.86
C ILE A 457 -9.00 8.90 -14.08
N THR A 458 -9.88 8.03 -14.57
CA THR A 458 -10.11 6.70 -13.95
C THR A 458 -8.82 5.87 -13.93
N ILE A 459 -8.05 5.87 -15.02
CA ILE A 459 -6.77 5.14 -15.05
C ILE A 459 -5.75 5.77 -14.10
N LEU A 460 -5.67 7.10 -14.02
CA LEU A 460 -4.82 7.77 -13.04
C LEU A 460 -5.22 7.43 -11.59
N LYS A 461 -6.52 7.35 -11.30
CA LYS A 461 -7.03 6.86 -10.01
C LYS A 461 -6.56 5.44 -9.72
N GLU A 462 -6.71 4.51 -10.68
CA GLU A 462 -6.25 3.12 -10.51
C GLU A 462 -4.76 3.06 -10.18
N VAL A 463 -3.93 3.81 -10.90
CA VAL A 463 -2.48 3.88 -10.66
C VAL A 463 -2.20 4.44 -9.27
N PHE A 464 -2.80 5.57 -8.93
CA PHE A 464 -2.68 6.19 -7.60
C PHE A 464 -3.03 5.19 -6.50
N PHE A 465 -4.22 4.57 -6.56
CA PHE A 465 -4.67 3.60 -5.55
C PHE A 465 -3.75 2.39 -5.45
N TYR A 466 -3.27 1.87 -6.58
CA TYR A 466 -2.35 0.74 -6.58
C TYR A 466 -1.03 1.09 -5.87
N ILE A 467 -0.42 2.23 -6.20
CA ILE A 467 0.84 2.66 -5.59
C ILE A 467 0.64 2.94 -4.10
N ASN A 468 -0.43 3.65 -3.76
CA ASN A 468 -0.76 4.01 -2.38
C ASN A 468 -0.98 2.76 -1.49
N ASN A 469 -1.74 1.77 -1.97
CA ASN A 469 -1.98 0.53 -1.24
C ASN A 469 -0.73 -0.37 -1.16
N LYS A 470 0.16 -0.30 -2.15
CA LYS A 470 1.33 -1.16 -2.22
C LYS A 470 2.50 -0.64 -1.40
N TYR A 471 2.76 0.66 -1.48
CA TYR A 471 3.96 1.29 -0.92
C TYR A 471 3.67 2.19 0.28
N LEU A 472 2.44 2.69 0.43
CA LEU A 472 2.06 3.62 1.50
C LEU A 472 0.95 3.01 2.41
N SER A 473 0.82 1.68 2.47
CA SER A 473 -0.28 1.00 3.17
C SER A 473 -0.40 1.35 4.66
N GLU A 474 0.71 1.64 5.34
CA GLU A 474 0.73 2.03 6.75
C GLU A 474 0.24 3.47 6.99
N SER A 475 0.33 4.33 5.98
CA SER A 475 -0.11 5.73 6.03
C SER A 475 -0.37 6.24 4.61
N PRO A 476 -1.57 5.99 4.04
CA PRO A 476 -1.86 6.38 2.66
C PRO A 476 -1.97 7.90 2.49
N CYS A 477 -1.56 8.43 1.33
CA CYS A 477 -1.96 9.79 0.96
C CYS A 477 -3.43 9.80 0.50
N TYR A 478 -4.19 10.83 0.81
CA TYR A 478 -5.59 10.94 0.38
C TYR A 478 -5.74 11.97 -0.73
N ILE A 479 -6.06 11.52 -1.95
CA ILE A 479 -6.36 12.37 -3.10
C ILE A 479 -7.74 12.01 -3.63
N PHE A 480 -8.62 13.01 -3.64
CA PHE A 480 -9.97 12.91 -4.20
C PHE A 480 -9.95 13.39 -5.66
N PHE A 481 -10.69 12.72 -6.53
CA PHE A 481 -10.68 13.03 -7.98
C PHE A 481 -12.07 13.40 -8.50
N ASP A 482 -13.02 13.63 -7.60
CA ASP A 482 -14.46 13.84 -7.81
C ASP A 482 -14.91 15.29 -7.60
N ASP A 483 -13.95 16.21 -7.49
CA ASP A 483 -14.20 17.65 -7.33
C ASP A 483 -14.05 18.42 -8.65
N THR A 484 -14.49 19.67 -8.64
CA THR A 484 -14.48 20.54 -9.84
C THR A 484 -13.13 21.23 -10.04
N MET A 485 -12.80 21.58 -11.29
CA MET A 485 -11.56 22.29 -11.61
C MET A 485 -11.40 23.64 -10.88
N ASN A 486 -12.52 24.35 -10.67
CA ASN A 486 -12.53 25.60 -9.92
C ASN A 486 -12.25 25.33 -8.44
N LYS A 487 -12.85 24.28 -7.86
CA LYS A 487 -12.60 23.90 -6.48
C LYS A 487 -11.14 23.48 -6.26
N TRP A 488 -10.58 22.65 -7.13
CA TRP A 488 -9.15 22.30 -7.09
C TRP A 488 -8.22 23.52 -7.14
N LYS A 489 -8.59 24.54 -7.91
CA LYS A 489 -7.85 25.80 -7.96
C LYS A 489 -7.95 26.56 -6.63
N GLU A 490 -9.17 26.78 -6.13
CA GLU A 490 -9.41 27.52 -4.89
C GLU A 490 -8.76 26.83 -3.68
N ASP A 491 -8.86 25.49 -3.60
CA ASP A 491 -8.24 24.69 -2.55
C ASP A 491 -6.70 24.85 -2.59
N LYS A 492 -6.08 24.80 -3.79
CA LYS A 492 -4.65 25.05 -3.94
C LYS A 492 -4.26 26.48 -3.53
N GLU A 493 -5.02 27.49 -3.95
CA GLU A 493 -4.75 28.90 -3.60
C GLU A 493 -4.78 29.12 -2.08
N LEU A 494 -5.72 28.48 -1.38
CA LEU A 494 -5.80 28.48 0.08
C LEU A 494 -4.62 27.74 0.71
N HIS A 495 -4.31 26.53 0.25
CA HIS A 495 -3.16 25.75 0.72
C HIS A 495 -1.87 26.56 0.64
N ASP A 496 -1.57 27.10 -0.55
CA ASP A 496 -0.34 27.83 -0.82
C ASP A 496 -0.22 29.07 0.06
N TYR A 497 -1.32 29.79 0.25
CA TYR A 497 -1.38 30.94 1.16
C TYR A 497 -0.94 30.57 2.58
N PHE A 498 -1.46 29.47 3.14
CA PHE A 498 -1.10 29.06 4.50
C PHE A 498 0.38 28.66 4.60
N GLN A 499 0.94 28.05 3.55
CA GLN A 499 2.37 27.69 3.50
C GLN A 499 3.27 28.93 3.48
N ILE A 500 2.90 29.98 2.75
CA ILE A 500 3.71 31.20 2.59
C ILE A 500 3.33 32.34 3.54
N TYR A 501 2.32 32.16 4.40
CA TYR A 501 1.81 33.22 5.29
C TYR A 501 2.93 33.91 6.08
N LYS A 502 3.81 33.11 6.70
CA LYS A 502 4.91 33.64 7.52
C LYS A 502 5.92 34.43 6.70
N ASP A 503 6.21 33.96 5.49
CA ASP A 503 7.13 34.65 4.56
C ASP A 503 6.57 36.00 4.15
N ILE A 504 5.28 36.05 3.80
CA ILE A 504 4.56 37.29 3.51
C ILE A 504 4.61 38.20 4.74
N TYR A 505 4.17 37.69 5.90
CA TYR A 505 4.12 38.45 7.15
C TYR A 505 5.46 39.12 7.50
N ASN A 506 6.57 38.42 7.28
CA ASN A 506 7.91 38.89 7.59
C ASN A 506 8.45 39.89 6.52
N LYS A 507 8.24 39.60 5.23
CA LYS A 507 8.71 40.43 4.10
C LYS A 507 7.97 41.77 3.95
N ILE A 508 6.74 41.86 4.45
CA ILE A 508 5.94 43.10 4.38
C ILE A 508 6.66 44.33 4.98
N SER A 509 7.57 44.11 5.93
CA SER A 509 8.31 45.20 6.59
C SER A 509 9.43 45.80 5.73
N THR A 510 9.84 45.14 4.63
CA THR A 510 11.06 45.46 3.89
C THR A 510 10.86 45.95 2.45
N ILE A 511 9.66 45.84 1.86
CA ILE A 511 9.44 46.15 0.42
C ILE A 511 8.14 46.98 0.22
N PRO A 512 8.20 48.32 0.32
CA PRO A 512 7.04 49.21 0.11
C PRO A 512 6.44 49.16 -1.30
N SER A 513 7.25 48.84 -2.32
CA SER A 513 6.85 48.87 -3.74
C SER A 513 5.91 47.74 -4.16
N GLU A 514 5.75 46.69 -3.35
CA GLU A 514 4.90 45.53 -3.66
C GLU A 514 3.56 45.53 -2.91
N LYS A 515 3.30 46.55 -2.07
CA LYS A 515 2.11 46.67 -1.22
C LYS A 515 0.80 46.42 -1.97
N THR A 516 0.63 47.02 -3.16
CA THR A 516 -0.58 46.90 -3.98
C THR A 516 -0.82 45.47 -4.47
N ASN A 517 0.23 44.75 -4.84
CA ASN A 517 0.14 43.37 -5.31
C ASN A 517 -0.23 42.42 -4.16
N TYR A 518 0.40 42.59 -3.00
CA TYR A 518 0.04 41.85 -1.80
C TYR A 518 -1.41 42.12 -1.38
N CYS A 519 -1.86 43.37 -1.36
CA CYS A 519 -3.25 43.69 -1.05
C CYS A 519 -4.21 43.00 -2.00
N LYS A 520 -3.94 42.99 -3.32
CA LYS A 520 -4.78 42.31 -4.31
C LYS A 520 -4.83 40.80 -4.07
N TYR A 521 -3.68 40.17 -3.87
CA TYR A 521 -3.57 38.73 -3.61
C TYR A 521 -4.27 38.32 -2.30
N VAL A 522 -3.94 38.97 -1.18
CA VAL A 522 -4.51 38.64 0.14
C VAL A 522 -6.01 38.92 0.16
N SER A 523 -6.50 39.95 -0.55
CA SER A 523 -7.95 40.21 -0.66
C SER A 523 -8.69 39.09 -1.39
N HIS A 524 -8.10 38.57 -2.46
CA HIS A 524 -8.62 37.41 -3.18
C HIS A 524 -8.70 36.19 -2.27
N ILE A 525 -7.59 35.86 -1.59
CA ILE A 525 -7.55 34.76 -0.61
C ILE A 525 -8.57 34.97 0.50
N TYR A 526 -8.77 36.18 1.00
CA TYR A 526 -9.76 36.44 2.04
C TYR A 526 -11.20 36.16 1.57
N GLY A 527 -11.48 36.40 0.29
CA GLY A 527 -12.73 35.97 -0.35
C GLY A 527 -12.93 34.45 -0.26
N LEU A 528 -11.90 33.68 -0.60
CA LEU A 528 -11.91 32.22 -0.49
C LEU A 528 -12.00 31.76 0.97
N TYR A 529 -11.23 32.38 1.87
CA TYR A 529 -11.25 32.06 3.29
C TYR A 529 -12.67 32.15 3.87
N LYS A 530 -13.39 33.23 3.56
CA LYS A 530 -14.80 33.42 3.96
C LYS A 530 -15.74 32.39 3.37
N LYS A 531 -15.49 31.96 2.13
CA LYS A 531 -16.31 30.95 1.44
C LYS A 531 -16.18 29.57 2.11
N TYR A 532 -14.98 29.21 2.57
CA TYR A 532 -14.67 27.86 3.05
C TYR A 532 -14.74 27.67 4.57
N ILE A 533 -14.49 28.73 5.36
CA ILE A 533 -14.40 28.64 6.83
C ILE A 533 -15.60 27.96 7.49
N LYS A 534 -16.83 28.19 6.99
CA LYS A 534 -18.05 27.59 7.54
C LYS A 534 -18.05 26.06 7.46
N ASN A 535 -17.52 25.51 6.37
CA ASN A 535 -17.55 24.06 6.11
C ASN A 535 -16.26 23.38 6.61
N CYS A 536 -15.18 24.13 6.74
CA CYS A 536 -13.88 23.60 7.14
C CYS A 536 -13.57 23.73 8.63
N CYS A 537 -14.17 24.71 9.33
CA CYS A 537 -13.86 24.98 10.72
C CYS A 537 -15.07 24.80 11.61
N GLU A 538 -14.87 24.14 12.75
CA GLU A 538 -15.85 24.08 13.83
C GLU A 538 -15.26 24.75 15.05
N TYR A 539 -15.84 25.89 15.44
CA TYR A 539 -15.47 26.60 16.66
C TYR A 539 -16.49 26.35 17.77
N TYR A 540 -16.01 26.47 19.01
CA TYR A 540 -16.83 26.44 20.20
C TYR A 540 -16.80 27.82 20.88
N TYR A 541 -17.94 28.28 21.35
CA TYR A 541 -18.11 29.61 21.91
C TYR A 541 -17.17 29.91 23.08
N ASN A 542 -16.94 28.91 23.94
CA ASN A 542 -16.11 29.01 25.15
C ASN A 542 -14.80 28.20 25.08
N GLY A 543 -14.28 27.97 23.87
CA GLY A 543 -13.05 27.20 23.67
C GLY A 543 -12.05 27.90 22.77
N ASN A 544 -10.76 27.73 23.08
CA ASN A 544 -9.68 27.98 22.11
C ASN A 544 -9.49 26.79 21.16
N HIS A 545 -10.27 25.72 21.34
CA HIS A 545 -10.26 24.53 20.51
C HIS A 545 -11.15 24.72 19.29
N TYR A 546 -10.64 24.28 18.16
CA TYR A 546 -11.35 24.21 16.88
C TYR A 546 -11.06 22.85 16.25
N ASN A 547 -11.99 22.35 15.43
CA ASN A 547 -11.74 21.22 14.54
C ASN A 547 -11.48 21.74 13.13
N ASP A 548 -10.51 21.11 12.46
CA ASP A 548 -10.18 21.37 11.07
C ASP A 548 -10.57 20.17 10.21
N ASN A 549 -11.65 20.34 9.45
CA ASN A 549 -12.21 19.31 8.57
C ASN A 549 -11.56 19.32 7.17
N CYS A 550 -10.72 20.32 6.87
CA CYS A 550 -10.10 20.56 5.56
C CYS A 550 -8.58 20.74 5.70
N SER A 551 -7.97 20.02 6.63
CA SER A 551 -6.56 20.18 7.03
C SER A 551 -5.53 20.07 5.89
N ASP A 552 -5.93 19.55 4.74
CA ASP A 552 -5.13 19.41 3.54
C ASP A 552 -5.03 20.69 2.69
N TYR A 553 -5.88 21.70 2.94
CA TYR A 553 -5.81 22.99 2.24
C TYR A 553 -6.28 24.21 3.05
N PHE A 554 -6.95 24.01 4.18
CA PHE A 554 -7.42 25.07 5.06
C PHE A 554 -6.70 25.06 6.40
N ASN A 555 -6.66 26.20 7.08
CA ASN A 555 -6.19 26.30 8.45
C ASN A 555 -7.14 27.13 9.30
N CYS A 556 -7.73 26.48 10.32
CA CYS A 556 -8.69 27.10 11.24
C CYS A 556 -8.05 27.91 12.38
N ASP A 557 -6.72 27.98 12.46
CA ASP A 557 -6.07 28.87 13.43
C ASP A 557 -6.26 30.33 13.00
N LYS A 558 -6.94 31.12 13.85
CA LYS A 558 -7.19 32.55 13.64
C LYS A 558 -5.91 33.37 13.41
N LYS A 559 -4.74 32.88 13.84
CA LYS A 559 -3.47 33.56 13.56
C LYS A 559 -3.19 33.70 12.06
N TYR A 560 -3.67 32.76 11.25
CA TYR A 560 -3.48 32.74 9.81
C TYR A 560 -4.61 33.43 9.04
N ASP A 561 -5.54 34.12 9.72
CA ASP A 561 -6.59 34.91 9.08
C ASP A 561 -5.99 35.92 8.08
N PRO A 562 -6.40 35.90 6.80
CA PRO A 562 -5.97 36.89 5.81
C PRO A 562 -6.22 38.34 6.23
N ASN A 563 -7.24 38.61 7.04
CA ASN A 563 -7.52 39.96 7.55
C ASN A 563 -6.35 40.50 8.38
N ASN A 564 -5.60 39.64 9.09
CA ASN A 564 -4.41 40.05 9.84
C ASN A 564 -3.34 40.65 8.93
N LEU A 565 -3.15 40.07 7.74
CA LEU A 565 -2.23 40.60 6.73
C LEU A 565 -2.78 41.87 6.08
N LEU A 566 -4.09 41.94 5.78
CA LEU A 566 -4.73 43.13 5.22
C LEU A 566 -4.62 44.35 6.17
N ILE A 567 -4.79 44.13 7.48
CA ILE A 567 -4.60 45.16 8.51
C ILE A 567 -3.13 45.59 8.55
N LYS A 568 -2.20 44.64 8.62
CA LYS A 568 -0.76 44.91 8.68
C LYS A 568 -0.26 45.67 7.43
N LEU A 569 -0.79 45.31 6.27
CA LEU A 569 -0.52 45.98 4.99
C LEU A 569 -1.32 47.26 4.82
N ASP A 570 -2.22 47.64 5.72
CA ASP A 570 -3.09 48.80 5.55
C ASP A 570 -3.80 48.82 4.17
N CYS A 571 -4.41 47.69 3.80
CA CYS A 571 -5.19 47.54 2.58
C CYS A 571 -6.61 48.11 2.76
N SER A 572 -7.21 48.62 1.68
CA SER A 572 -8.59 49.16 1.72
C SER A 572 -9.68 48.11 1.97
N SER A 573 -9.39 46.84 1.70
CA SER A 573 -10.30 45.69 1.85
C SER A 573 -10.31 45.08 3.26
N LYS A 574 -9.51 45.61 4.20
CA LYS A 574 -9.47 45.12 5.58
C LYS A 574 -10.82 45.33 6.25
N LEU A 575 -11.21 44.35 7.07
CA LEU A 575 -12.41 44.44 7.91
C LEU A 575 -12.05 44.84 9.34
N SER A 576 -12.98 45.52 10.00
CA SER A 576 -12.90 45.75 11.44
C SER A 576 -12.97 44.44 12.22
N ASP A 577 -12.52 44.44 13.48
CA ASP A 577 -12.58 43.26 14.35
C ASP A 577 -14.01 42.73 14.51
N GLU A 578 -15.00 43.63 14.64
CA GLU A 578 -16.41 43.26 14.75
C GLU A 578 -16.94 42.55 13.49
N GLU A 579 -16.55 43.03 12.30
CA GLU A 579 -16.94 42.44 11.03
C GLU A 579 -16.25 41.10 10.79
N SER A 580 -14.96 40.99 11.12
CA SER A 580 -14.23 39.73 11.03
C SER A 580 -14.83 38.68 11.98
N GLN A 581 -15.20 39.08 13.20
CA GLN A 581 -15.83 38.18 14.17
C GLN A 581 -17.16 37.59 13.67
N LYS A 582 -17.91 38.28 12.81
CA LYS A 582 -19.14 37.74 12.19
C LYS A 582 -18.87 36.50 11.33
N ILE A 583 -17.68 36.35 10.77
CA ILE A 583 -17.30 35.19 9.95
C ILE A 583 -17.15 33.95 10.83
N TYR A 584 -16.38 34.06 11.93
CA TYR A 584 -16.18 32.97 12.90
C TYR A 584 -17.45 32.54 13.60
N ASN A 585 -18.31 33.52 13.87
CA ASN A 585 -19.63 33.36 14.44
C ASN A 585 -20.56 32.44 13.61
N VAL A 586 -20.34 32.30 12.30
CA VAL A 586 -21.10 31.37 11.43
C VAL A 586 -20.54 29.94 11.51
N ALA A 587 -19.25 29.79 11.81
CA ALA A 587 -18.55 28.52 12.00
C ALA A 587 -18.57 28.03 13.47
N THR A 588 -19.21 28.78 14.38
CA THR A 588 -19.32 28.41 15.80
C THR A 588 -20.58 27.57 16.02
N ILE A 589 -20.41 26.27 16.28
CA ILE A 589 -21.51 25.30 16.21
C ILE A 589 -22.47 25.37 17.41
N ASP A 590 -21.97 25.72 18.60
CA ASP A 590 -22.73 25.82 19.85
C ASP A 590 -23.28 27.24 20.11
N ARG A 591 -23.07 28.18 19.18
CA ARG A 591 -23.41 29.59 19.36
C ARG A 591 -24.90 29.80 19.65
N LEU A 592 -25.78 29.08 18.94
CA LEU A 592 -27.23 29.21 19.15
C LEU A 592 -27.63 28.73 20.55
N VAL A 593 -27.12 27.57 20.98
CA VAL A 593 -27.36 27.00 22.31
C VAL A 593 -26.91 27.98 23.39
N LYS A 594 -25.74 28.59 23.18
CA LYS A 594 -25.19 29.58 24.11
C LYS A 594 -26.04 30.85 24.16
N LEU A 595 -26.39 31.44 23.02
CA LEU A 595 -27.24 32.64 22.96
C LEU A 595 -28.60 32.40 23.62
N ILE A 596 -29.17 31.19 23.47
CA ILE A 596 -30.40 30.79 24.16
C ILE A 596 -30.16 30.73 25.66
N THR A 597 -29.05 30.14 26.11
CA THR A 597 -28.70 30.04 27.53
C THR A 597 -28.52 31.42 28.16
N GLU A 598 -27.80 32.32 27.50
CA GLU A 598 -27.58 33.69 27.97
C GLU A 598 -28.90 34.47 28.07
N LYS A 599 -29.75 34.41 27.03
CA LYS A 599 -31.09 35.04 27.08
C LYS A 599 -31.98 34.45 28.16
N SER A 600 -31.93 33.13 28.37
CA SER A 600 -32.69 32.46 29.43
C SER A 600 -32.22 32.92 30.81
N GLN A 601 -30.91 33.08 31.01
CA GLN A 601 -30.34 33.62 32.25
C GLN A 601 -30.71 35.10 32.45
N GLU A 602 -30.69 35.92 31.41
CA GLU A 602 -31.14 37.31 31.48
C GLU A 602 -32.63 37.40 31.85
N GLN A 603 -33.49 36.61 31.20
CA GLN A 603 -34.90 36.53 31.52
C GLN A 603 -35.12 36.04 32.96
N SER A 604 -34.37 35.03 33.40
CA SER A 604 -34.43 34.53 34.78
C SER A 604 -34.04 35.62 35.79
N LYS A 605 -32.97 36.38 35.52
CA LYS A 605 -32.53 37.51 36.36
C LYS A 605 -33.54 38.65 36.38
N LEU A 606 -34.16 38.96 35.22
CA LEU A 606 -35.21 39.96 35.13
C LEU A 606 -36.45 39.52 35.92
N LEU A 607 -36.84 38.25 35.78
CA LEU A 607 -37.96 37.66 36.52
C LEU A 607 -37.67 37.64 38.02
N SER A 608 -36.46 37.27 38.45
CA SER A 608 -36.09 37.30 39.87
C SER A 608 -36.14 38.72 40.42
N LYS A 609 -35.64 39.71 39.66
CA LYS A 609 -35.72 41.13 40.06
C LYS A 609 -37.17 41.62 40.15
N LEU A 610 -38.02 41.26 39.19
CA LEU A 610 -39.45 41.56 39.21
C LEU A 610 -40.18 40.85 40.36
N ILE A 611 -39.79 39.62 40.73
CA ILE A 611 -40.34 38.91 41.90
C ILE A 611 -39.86 39.56 43.20
N THR A 612 -38.61 40.01 43.29
CA THR A 612 -38.10 40.76 44.44
C THR A 612 -38.80 42.13 44.57
N GLU A 613 -39.02 42.83 43.46
CA GLU A 613 -39.79 44.09 43.42
C GLU A 613 -41.29 43.89 43.69
N LYS A 614 -41.89 42.79 43.20
CA LYS A 614 -43.30 42.42 43.49
C LYS A 614 -43.50 41.77 44.86
N SER A 615 -42.45 41.30 45.54
CA SER A 615 -42.56 40.89 46.94
C SER A 615 -42.92 42.05 47.87
N GLN A 616 -42.98 43.28 47.34
CA GLN A 616 -43.54 44.46 48.01
C GLN A 616 -45.01 44.76 47.65
N ILE A 617 -45.68 44.10 46.69
CA ILE A 617 -47.12 44.33 46.37
C ILE A 617 -47.82 43.05 45.84
N GLN A 618 -48.99 42.70 46.41
CA GLN A 618 -49.82 41.50 46.16
C GLN A 618 -50.21 41.22 44.68
N PRO A 619 -50.38 39.95 44.25
CA PRO A 619 -50.66 39.60 42.85
C PRO A 619 -52.13 39.27 42.58
N GLU A 620 -52.68 39.77 41.47
CA GLU A 620 -53.86 39.19 40.82
C GLU A 620 -53.71 39.13 39.28
N LEU A 621 -54.06 37.95 38.76
CA LEU A 621 -54.48 37.58 37.39
C LEU A 621 -53.52 37.75 36.19
N LEU A 622 -53.21 36.62 35.54
CA LEU A 622 -53.06 36.59 34.08
C LEU A 622 -53.44 35.22 33.50
N ASP A 623 -54.63 35.16 32.90
CA ASP A 623 -55.04 34.16 31.91
C ASP A 623 -55.30 34.89 30.58
N LYS A 624 -54.76 34.34 29.48
CA LYS A 624 -55.38 34.25 28.15
C LYS A 624 -54.38 33.80 27.09
N SER A 625 -54.70 32.65 26.52
CA SER A 625 -54.18 32.07 25.28
C SER A 625 -54.47 32.92 24.03
N VAL A 626 -53.55 32.94 23.06
CA VAL A 626 -53.84 33.24 21.65
C VAL A 626 -53.17 32.20 20.75
N THR A 627 -53.98 31.54 19.92
CA THR A 627 -53.60 30.60 18.84
C THR A 627 -53.38 31.34 17.53
N VAL A 628 -52.31 31.03 16.79
CA VAL A 628 -52.15 31.34 15.35
C VAL A 628 -51.69 30.08 14.62
N LYS A 629 -52.23 29.86 13.40
CA LYS A 629 -52.10 28.64 12.58
C LYS A 629 -50.74 28.53 11.86
N PRO A 630 -50.28 27.31 11.54
CA PRO A 630 -48.98 27.05 10.91
C PRO A 630 -49.07 27.09 9.37
N HIS A 631 -48.84 28.25 8.74
CA HIS A 631 -48.42 28.28 7.32
C HIS A 631 -47.65 29.54 6.87
N GLU A 632 -47.20 30.42 7.75
CA GLU A 632 -46.42 31.62 7.35
C GLU A 632 -45.13 31.79 8.18
N GLN A 633 -44.30 30.74 8.26
CA GLN A 633 -43.03 30.77 9.02
C GLN A 633 -41.76 30.63 8.18
N SER A 634 -41.85 30.41 6.86
CA SER A 634 -40.65 30.15 6.04
C SER A 634 -39.99 31.39 5.41
N GLU A 635 -40.52 32.60 5.59
CA GLU A 635 -40.01 33.78 4.84
C GLU A 635 -39.38 34.91 5.68
N LEU A 636 -39.09 34.71 6.97
CA LEU A 636 -38.68 35.80 7.89
C LEU A 636 -37.29 35.65 8.55
N ILE A 637 -36.39 34.82 8.01
CA ILE A 637 -35.07 34.59 8.63
C ILE A 637 -34.02 35.66 8.25
N PHE A 638 -34.33 36.61 7.35
CA PHE A 638 -33.45 37.73 7.02
C PHE A 638 -34.21 39.06 6.98
N LYS A 639 -34.44 39.68 8.16
CA LYS A 639 -34.43 41.13 8.38
C LYS A 639 -34.75 41.47 9.84
N ASP A 640 -33.79 42.14 10.47
CA ASP A 640 -33.88 43.03 11.64
C ASP A 640 -34.67 42.64 12.91
N LYS A 641 -33.93 42.74 14.02
CA LYS A 641 -34.32 43.13 15.39
C LYS A 641 -35.45 42.37 16.11
N ILE A 642 -35.02 41.74 17.22
CA ILE A 642 -35.79 41.41 18.44
C ILE A 642 -37.01 40.52 18.20
N VAL A 643 -36.77 39.22 18.03
CA VAL A 643 -37.81 38.21 18.25
C VAL A 643 -37.68 37.69 19.68
N LEU A 644 -38.71 37.99 20.48
CA LEU A 644 -38.96 37.42 21.79
C LEU A 644 -39.24 35.93 21.60
N ILE A 645 -38.28 35.07 21.95
CA ILE A 645 -38.42 33.61 21.84
C ILE A 645 -39.46 33.17 22.89
N THR A 646 -40.67 32.83 22.46
CA THR A 646 -41.67 32.15 23.29
C THR A 646 -41.39 30.64 23.32
N SER A 647 -41.76 29.97 24.42
CA SER A 647 -41.49 28.54 24.69
C SER A 647 -41.94 27.58 23.58
N LYS A 648 -42.93 27.97 22.78
CA LYS A 648 -43.48 27.19 21.66
C LYS A 648 -42.51 27.12 20.46
N ASN A 649 -41.77 28.20 20.19
CA ASN A 649 -40.76 28.22 19.11
C ASN A 649 -39.50 27.43 19.48
N LEU A 650 -39.21 27.33 20.79
CA LEU A 650 -38.07 26.57 21.33
C LEU A 650 -38.26 25.06 21.14
N PHE A 651 -39.47 24.56 21.43
CA PHE A 651 -39.80 23.14 21.25
C PHE A 651 -39.76 22.74 19.77
N SER A 652 -40.29 23.58 18.88
CA SER A 652 -40.23 23.35 17.43
C SER A 652 -38.79 23.32 16.89
N ALA A 653 -37.90 24.18 17.38
CA ALA A 653 -36.51 24.20 16.95
C ALA A 653 -35.74 22.93 17.40
N LEU A 654 -35.99 22.46 18.63
CA LEU A 654 -35.38 21.24 19.18
C LEU A 654 -35.83 19.97 18.45
N PHE A 655 -37.09 19.87 18.05
CA PHE A 655 -37.59 18.71 17.30
C PHE A 655 -37.23 18.72 15.80
N ASN A 656 -36.73 19.84 15.29
CA ASN A 656 -36.16 19.93 13.95
C ASN A 656 -34.64 19.71 13.93
N ASP A 657 -34.00 19.57 15.10
CA ASP A 657 -32.60 19.20 15.22
C ASP A 657 -32.44 17.67 15.06
N PRO A 658 -31.76 17.19 13.99
CA PRO A 658 -31.60 15.77 13.73
C PRO A 658 -30.89 15.02 14.86
N PHE A 659 -29.97 15.67 15.56
CA PHE A 659 -29.19 15.09 16.63
C PHE A 659 -30.05 14.88 17.88
N TYR A 660 -30.89 15.86 18.22
CA TYR A 660 -31.83 15.76 19.34
C TYR A 660 -32.85 14.63 19.12
N VAL A 661 -33.41 14.52 17.91
CA VAL A 661 -34.36 13.46 17.55
C VAL A 661 -33.70 12.08 17.62
N ALA A 662 -32.46 11.94 17.11
CA ALA A 662 -31.72 10.68 17.16
C ALA A 662 -31.44 10.23 18.60
N ILE A 663 -30.99 11.14 19.46
CA ILE A 663 -30.74 10.86 20.87
C ILE A 663 -32.02 10.43 21.59
N LEU A 664 -33.13 11.14 21.37
CA LEU A 664 -34.41 10.80 21.98
C LEU A 664 -34.88 9.39 21.55
N GLY A 665 -34.68 9.05 20.28
CA GLY A 665 -34.95 7.72 19.73
C GLY A 665 -34.10 6.61 20.36
N CYS A 666 -32.79 6.85 20.53
CA CYS A 666 -31.88 5.89 21.18
C CYS A 666 -32.27 5.63 22.64
N PHE A 667 -32.57 6.67 23.42
CA PHE A 667 -33.01 6.52 24.81
C PHE A 667 -34.38 5.83 24.90
N GLY A 668 -35.29 6.10 23.96
CA GLY A 668 -36.56 5.38 23.85
C GLY A 668 -36.37 3.87 23.63
N LEU A 669 -35.50 3.48 22.68
CA LEU A 669 -35.17 2.08 22.41
C LEU A 669 -34.53 1.38 23.60
N LEU A 670 -33.57 2.04 24.27
CA LEU A 670 -32.95 1.51 25.50
C LEU A 670 -33.98 1.28 26.61
N GLY A 671 -34.94 2.19 26.78
CA GLY A 671 -36.05 2.02 27.70
C GLY A 671 -36.90 0.79 27.37
N ILE A 672 -37.20 0.57 26.10
CA ILE A 672 -37.95 -0.61 25.63
C ILE A 672 -37.19 -1.91 25.91
N PHE A 673 -35.89 -1.98 25.61
CA PHE A 673 -35.07 -3.15 25.92
C PHE A 673 -34.99 -3.43 27.43
N PHE A 674 -34.93 -2.38 28.25
CA PHE A 674 -34.93 -2.52 29.71
C PHE A 674 -36.25 -3.09 30.23
N ILE A 675 -37.38 -2.66 29.65
CA ILE A 675 -38.71 -3.21 29.95
C ILE A 675 -38.79 -4.69 29.56
N PHE A 676 -38.33 -5.08 28.36
CA PHE A 676 -38.28 -6.48 27.94
C PHE A 676 -37.38 -7.35 28.83
N PHE A 677 -36.24 -6.82 29.27
CA PHE A 677 -35.35 -7.51 30.21
C PHE A 677 -36.04 -7.78 31.56
N CYS A 678 -36.78 -6.79 32.09
CA CYS A 678 -37.58 -6.97 33.30
C CYS A 678 -38.65 -8.05 33.12
N PHE A 679 -39.39 -8.05 32.00
CA PHE A 679 -40.41 -9.08 31.74
C PHE A 679 -39.84 -10.48 31.54
N TYR A 680 -38.69 -10.61 30.87
CA TYR A 680 -37.99 -11.89 30.68
C TYR A 680 -37.56 -12.49 32.02
N LYS A 681 -37.03 -11.67 32.94
CA LYS A 681 -36.57 -12.12 34.26
C LYS A 681 -37.72 -12.55 35.17
N VAL A 682 -38.89 -11.90 35.07
CA VAL A 682 -40.10 -12.26 35.82
C VAL A 682 -40.72 -13.58 35.32
N ASN A 683 -40.75 -13.82 34.00
CA ASN A 683 -41.32 -15.06 33.44
C ASN A 683 -40.52 -16.33 33.78
N ARG A 684 -39.19 -16.23 33.97
CA ARG A 684 -38.35 -17.38 34.35
C ARG A 684 -38.64 -17.90 35.77
N TYR A 685 -39.13 -17.05 36.66
CA TYR A 685 -39.52 -17.44 38.03
C TYR A 685 -40.90 -18.11 38.11
N CYS A 686 -41.82 -17.79 37.18
CA CYS A 686 -43.14 -18.44 37.13
C CYS A 686 -43.09 -19.86 36.56
N PHE A 687 -42.20 -20.14 35.60
CA PHE A 687 -42.08 -21.49 34.99
C PHE A 687 -41.49 -22.55 35.94
N TYR A 688 -40.65 -22.15 36.90
CA TYR A 688 -40.05 -23.10 37.85
C TYR A 688 -41.03 -23.62 38.91
N LYS A 689 -42.19 -22.99 39.08
CA LYS A 689 -43.18 -23.36 40.11
C LYS A 689 -44.34 -24.23 39.59
N ILE A 690 -44.47 -24.39 38.26
CA ILE A 690 -45.55 -25.17 37.64
C ILE A 690 -45.13 -26.62 37.33
N ASN A 691 -43.84 -26.88 37.10
CA ASN A 691 -43.35 -28.24 36.79
C ASN A 691 -43.23 -29.19 38.00
N THR A 692 -43.52 -28.75 39.22
CA THR A 692 -43.40 -29.57 40.44
C THR A 692 -44.70 -30.23 40.89
N LEU A 693 -45.81 -30.09 40.14
CA LEU A 693 -47.15 -30.55 40.56
C LEU A 693 -47.85 -31.55 39.62
N CYS A 694 -47.18 -32.09 38.60
CA CYS A 694 -47.78 -33.08 37.67
C CYS A 694 -47.07 -34.46 37.65
N THR A 695 -46.53 -34.91 38.78
CA THR A 695 -46.07 -36.30 38.96
C THR A 695 -46.42 -36.79 40.37
N ILE A 696 -47.70 -37.13 40.58
CA ILE A 696 -48.19 -38.11 41.56
C ILE A 696 -49.31 -38.90 40.87
#